data_AF-A0A524K3M4-F1
#
_entry.id   AF-A0A524K3M4-F1
#
_cell.length_a   1.000
_cell.length_b   1.000
_cell.length_c   1.000
_cell.angle_alpha   90.00
_cell.angle_beta   90.00
_cell.angle_gamma   90.00
#
_symmetry.space_group_name_H-M   'P 1'
#
loop_
_entity.id
_entity.type
_entity.pdbx_description
1 polymer ?
#
loop_
_entity_poly.entity_id
_entity_poly.type
_entity_poly.pdbx_seq_one_letter_code
_entity_poly.pdbx_strand_id
1 'polypeptide(L)'
;SMDRDLQEVMEKIQNGETKLKWPNDIIQNAIVTLNNKTGEIIAMGGGRFYSGERLFNRATSMKNQPGSSLKPVLSYGLAFEYLVYSTKQVILDEPYNYRGTKIIVANFDGKYNGEVTLDAAIARSLNIPALKTLQEVIDKIGVKKVIAYLNSVGFTQVNSSNFDLGYAIGGSTFEITPVQEAGAHAMLINGGNYIQPHTVNRIEFKDGSEPLVPTYASTKVLSEDAAYLSTNMMEYDVTGPYYNYMQILKRPYQVYAKTGTSDWGDDGLQYGIPSGSVKDRWMVASTSQFTTAVWVGYDKAIKGQANYITKAVSNMNLPGNVNSLILNELYRVRPKPAAVKRPSGVTSITHVLGIFPYVEPIAGMNPNLVVTALIKKDFAQLGTLVAPTLSNPTSFTESNVDSGTKKKFTFTLSPYPTPESLVVAPPTLSMSLTVGGKTINAVGTRLYDPSWIFGAVKYKVRVTVDGTFVAEYAQSTNVFTVELDVSPGSTVRACGYFGYELSTLASTEICKDTVVSDVSINVPNNFTGNSYDPFRNWLSGYGKIDQNVTYSLNGATNANLGKIKSIDPAIEGTTMTLSALIATNLKVTVFDDRVNLFNIFVGKSDAFAKAHQICSLITCNFLPNATTSGTVTQVKVAGSIATKQDTYLWSELKTDGITLTVTP
;
A
#
# COMPACT_ATOMS: atom_id res chain seq x y z
N SER A 1 -43.41 -28.31 22.41
CA SER A 1 -42.18 -27.64 21.94
C SER A 1 -40.91 -28.19 22.59
N MET A 2 -40.88 -28.46 23.90
CA MET A 2 -39.66 -28.95 24.57
C MET A 2 -39.11 -30.27 23.99
N ASP A 3 -37.83 -30.28 23.64
CA ASP A 3 -37.02 -31.45 23.31
C ASP A 3 -36.44 -32.02 24.61
N ARG A 4 -36.95 -33.18 25.03
CA ARG A 4 -36.60 -33.80 26.31
C ARG A 4 -35.13 -34.26 26.35
N ASP A 5 -34.64 -34.86 25.28
CA ASP A 5 -33.26 -35.39 25.23
C ASP A 5 -32.26 -34.22 25.29
N LEU A 6 -32.55 -33.13 24.56
CA LEU A 6 -31.72 -31.94 24.59
C LEU A 6 -31.77 -31.24 25.96
N GLN A 7 -32.95 -31.16 26.57
CA GLN A 7 -33.12 -30.58 27.91
C GLN A 7 -32.31 -31.37 28.94
N GLU A 8 -32.33 -32.71 28.90
CA GLU A 8 -31.53 -33.57 29.78
C GLU A 8 -30.02 -33.33 29.60
N VAL A 9 -29.56 -33.14 28.35
CA VAL A 9 -28.15 -32.79 28.09
C VAL A 9 -27.80 -31.41 28.68
N MET A 10 -28.68 -30.42 28.59
CA MET A 10 -28.45 -29.11 29.22
C MET A 10 -28.33 -29.24 30.74
N GLU A 11 -29.20 -30.02 31.37
CA GLU A 11 -29.17 -30.27 32.82
C GLU A 11 -27.87 -30.97 33.24
N LYS A 12 -27.44 -32.00 32.50
CA LYS A 12 -26.15 -32.68 32.70
C LYS A 12 -24.96 -31.72 32.59
N ILE A 13 -24.98 -30.80 31.62
CA ILE A 13 -23.94 -29.76 31.49
C ILE A 13 -23.92 -28.86 32.74
N GLN A 14 -25.10 -28.45 33.21
CA GLN A 14 -25.26 -27.55 34.36
C GLN A 14 -24.90 -28.19 35.70
N ASN A 15 -25.15 -29.50 35.84
CA ASN A 15 -24.78 -30.27 37.02
C ASN A 15 -23.31 -30.72 37.02
N GLY A 16 -22.57 -30.48 35.92
CA GLY A 16 -21.17 -30.91 35.81
C GLY A 16 -21.01 -32.41 35.55
N GLU A 17 -22.03 -33.06 35.02
CA GLU A 17 -22.08 -34.50 34.73
C GLU A 17 -21.54 -34.85 33.32
N THR A 18 -20.93 -33.88 32.63
CA THR A 18 -20.32 -34.06 31.31
C THR A 18 -18.80 -34.02 31.38
N LYS A 19 -18.13 -34.23 30.24
CA LYS A 19 -16.67 -34.07 30.14
C LYS A 19 -16.20 -32.61 30.25
N LEU A 20 -17.11 -31.64 30.23
CA LEU A 20 -16.80 -30.22 30.41
C LEU A 20 -16.36 -29.96 31.85
N LYS A 21 -15.16 -29.40 32.02
CA LYS A 21 -14.65 -28.99 33.33
C LYS A 21 -15.02 -27.54 33.60
N TRP A 22 -15.67 -27.29 34.73
CA TRP A 22 -15.90 -25.94 35.24
C TRP A 22 -14.70 -25.50 36.10
N PRO A 23 -14.27 -24.22 36.02
CA PRO A 23 -13.09 -23.73 36.74
C PRO A 23 -13.26 -23.67 38.26
N ASN A 24 -14.51 -23.58 38.73
CA ASN A 24 -14.90 -23.55 40.14
C ASN A 24 -16.42 -23.78 40.25
N ASP A 25 -16.95 -23.83 41.47
CA ASP A 25 -18.37 -24.10 41.71
C ASP A 25 -19.27 -22.85 41.68
N ILE A 26 -18.67 -21.66 41.70
CA ILE A 26 -19.42 -20.39 41.77
C ILE A 26 -19.67 -19.76 40.39
N ILE A 27 -18.91 -20.13 39.36
CA ILE A 27 -19.18 -19.69 37.99
C ILE A 27 -20.51 -20.29 37.53
N GLN A 28 -21.32 -19.49 36.86
CA GLN A 28 -22.65 -19.82 36.41
C GLN A 28 -22.71 -19.86 34.88
N ASN A 29 -23.78 -20.47 34.37
CA ASN A 29 -24.10 -20.43 32.95
C ASN A 29 -25.61 -20.22 32.73
N ALA A 30 -25.98 -19.90 31.50
CA ALA A 30 -27.35 -19.93 31.04
C ALA A 30 -27.33 -20.42 29.59
N ILE A 31 -28.28 -21.29 29.24
CA ILE A 31 -28.35 -21.92 27.92
C ILE A 31 -29.79 -21.81 27.43
N VAL A 32 -29.98 -21.36 26.20
CA VAL A 32 -31.30 -21.30 25.55
C VAL A 32 -31.14 -21.82 24.13
N THR A 33 -31.97 -22.78 23.72
CA THR A 33 -32.05 -23.21 22.32
C THR A 33 -33.45 -22.95 21.77
N LEU A 34 -33.51 -22.25 20.64
CA LEU A 34 -34.72 -21.89 19.92
C LEU A 34 -34.82 -22.65 18.60
N ASN A 35 -36.05 -22.93 18.16
CA ASN A 35 -36.37 -23.22 16.77
C ASN A 35 -36.46 -21.90 15.98
N ASN A 36 -35.63 -21.75 14.95
CA ASN A 36 -35.49 -20.50 14.20
C ASN A 36 -36.74 -20.13 13.40
N LYS A 37 -37.52 -21.12 12.95
CA LYS A 37 -38.71 -20.89 12.13
C LYS A 37 -39.94 -20.50 12.95
N THR A 38 -40.02 -21.00 14.18
CA THR A 38 -41.21 -20.86 15.02
C THR A 38 -41.00 -19.91 16.18
N GLY A 39 -39.76 -19.68 16.64
CA GLY A 39 -39.48 -18.95 17.88
C GLY A 39 -39.71 -19.78 19.15
N GLU A 40 -40.04 -21.07 19.02
CA GLU A 40 -40.24 -21.94 20.17
C GLU A 40 -38.92 -22.19 20.91
N ILE A 41 -38.91 -22.01 22.22
CA ILE A 41 -37.84 -22.47 23.10
C ILE A 41 -37.99 -23.99 23.26
N ILE A 42 -37.03 -24.73 22.72
CA ILE A 42 -37.04 -26.20 22.76
C ILE A 42 -36.23 -26.78 23.93
N ALA A 43 -35.31 -26.01 24.50
CA ALA A 43 -34.60 -26.35 25.72
C ALA A 43 -34.05 -25.09 26.40
N MET A 44 -33.99 -25.09 27.72
CA MET A 44 -33.52 -23.96 28.53
C MET A 44 -32.87 -24.44 29.83
N GLY A 45 -31.69 -23.91 30.13
CA GLY A 45 -31.00 -24.08 31.40
C GLY A 45 -30.75 -22.73 32.08
N GLY A 46 -31.22 -22.55 33.33
CA GLY A 46 -31.19 -21.27 34.05
C GLY A 46 -29.98 -21.03 34.97
N GLY A 47 -29.14 -22.03 35.20
CA GLY A 47 -27.97 -21.93 36.08
C GLY A 47 -27.31 -23.27 36.30
N ARG A 48 -26.07 -23.25 36.81
CA ARG A 48 -25.44 -24.45 37.37
C ARG A 48 -26.02 -24.76 38.74
N PHE A 49 -26.09 -26.04 39.08
CA PHE A 49 -26.64 -26.54 40.35
C PHE A 49 -28.07 -26.02 40.62
N TYR A 50 -28.91 -26.04 39.58
CA TYR A 50 -30.26 -25.47 39.59
C TYR A 50 -31.25 -26.42 40.27
N SER A 51 -31.19 -26.54 41.60
CA SER A 51 -32.07 -27.41 42.41
C SER A 51 -32.74 -26.64 43.57
N GLY A 52 -34.06 -26.75 43.73
CA GLY A 52 -34.84 -26.07 44.79
C GLY A 52 -35.98 -25.17 44.27
N GLU A 53 -36.68 -24.50 45.19
CA GLU A 53 -37.77 -23.55 44.86
C GLU A 53 -37.24 -22.10 44.76
N ARG A 54 -37.92 -21.26 43.94
CA ARG A 54 -37.63 -19.82 43.77
C ARG A 54 -36.20 -19.49 43.29
N LEU A 55 -35.63 -20.36 42.47
CA LEU A 55 -34.31 -20.16 41.88
C LEU A 55 -34.30 -19.02 40.84
N PHE A 56 -33.18 -18.31 40.76
CA PHE A 56 -32.97 -17.24 39.79
C PHE A 56 -32.64 -17.81 38.40
N ASN A 57 -33.59 -17.76 37.46
CA ASN A 57 -33.38 -18.21 36.09
C ASN A 57 -32.61 -17.16 35.26
N ARG A 58 -31.31 -17.41 35.05
CA ARG A 58 -30.46 -16.49 34.28
C ARG A 58 -30.82 -16.43 32.80
N ALA A 59 -31.44 -17.48 32.25
CA ALA A 59 -31.86 -17.45 30.85
C ALA A 59 -32.94 -16.38 30.58
N THR A 60 -33.83 -16.14 31.55
CA THR A 60 -35.00 -15.26 31.40
C THR A 60 -34.91 -13.96 32.18
N SER A 61 -34.15 -13.93 33.27
CA SER A 61 -34.22 -12.84 34.26
C SER A 61 -32.90 -12.09 34.45
N MET A 62 -31.76 -12.70 34.12
CA MET A 62 -30.47 -12.01 34.15
C MET A 62 -30.36 -11.08 32.95
N LYS A 63 -30.03 -9.83 33.22
CA LYS A 63 -29.71 -8.82 32.23
C LYS A 63 -28.23 -8.51 32.36
N ASN A 64 -27.47 -8.78 31.31
CA ASN A 64 -26.05 -8.49 31.25
C ASN A 64 -25.71 -7.92 29.87
N GLN A 65 -24.58 -7.23 29.77
CA GLN A 65 -24.04 -6.78 28.50
C GLN A 65 -23.70 -7.98 27.60
N PRO A 66 -24.27 -8.08 26.39
CA PRO A 66 -23.93 -9.15 25.45
C PRO A 66 -22.52 -8.98 24.86
N GLY A 67 -21.97 -7.76 24.94
CA GLY A 67 -20.72 -7.43 24.30
C GLY A 67 -20.80 -7.67 22.79
N SER A 68 -19.68 -8.14 22.23
CA SER A 68 -19.53 -8.26 20.77
C SER A 68 -20.48 -9.25 20.06
N SER A 69 -21.29 -10.03 20.77
CA SER A 69 -22.27 -10.92 20.11
C SER A 69 -23.39 -10.14 19.41
N LEU A 70 -23.63 -8.89 19.82
CA LEU A 70 -24.63 -8.04 19.18
C LEU A 70 -24.21 -7.46 17.81
N LYS A 71 -22.91 -7.45 17.49
CA LYS A 71 -22.38 -6.79 16.27
C LYS A 71 -23.05 -7.22 14.95
N PRO A 72 -23.31 -8.52 14.70
CA PRO A 72 -24.01 -8.96 13.48
C PRO A 72 -25.47 -8.50 13.44
N VAL A 73 -26.13 -8.40 14.60
CA VAL A 73 -27.54 -8.02 14.74
C VAL A 73 -27.72 -6.51 14.59
N LEU A 74 -26.84 -5.70 15.18
CA LEU A 74 -26.97 -4.25 15.21
C LEU A 74 -26.12 -3.58 14.13
N SER A 75 -24.81 -3.51 14.33
CA SER A 75 -23.93 -2.69 13.48
C SER A 75 -23.89 -3.19 12.04
N TYR A 76 -23.54 -4.46 11.83
CA TYR A 76 -23.33 -4.99 10.48
C TYR A 76 -24.65 -5.33 9.76
N GLY A 77 -25.65 -5.86 10.48
CA GLY A 77 -26.98 -6.12 9.93
C GLY A 77 -27.65 -4.86 9.39
N LEU A 78 -27.61 -3.76 10.16
CA LEU A 78 -28.13 -2.48 9.69
C LEU A 78 -27.28 -1.88 8.56
N ALA A 79 -25.97 -2.12 8.53
CA ALA A 79 -25.14 -1.66 7.43
C ALA A 79 -25.48 -2.35 6.10
N PHE A 80 -25.71 -3.67 6.12
CA PHE A 80 -26.19 -4.38 4.94
C PHE A 80 -27.59 -3.92 4.51
N GLU A 81 -28.44 -3.53 5.46
CA GLU A 81 -29.76 -2.99 5.16
C GLU A 81 -29.68 -1.61 4.47
N TYR A 82 -28.83 -0.71 5.00
CA TYR A 82 -28.93 0.73 4.69
C TYR A 82 -27.69 1.40 4.05
N LEU A 83 -26.49 0.79 4.12
CA LEU A 83 -25.23 1.42 3.70
C LEU A 83 -24.63 0.86 2.42
N VAL A 84 -25.30 -0.07 1.73
CA VAL A 84 -24.81 -0.62 0.44
C VAL A 84 -23.50 -1.43 0.60
N TYR A 85 -23.17 -1.85 1.82
CA TYR A 85 -21.93 -2.55 2.08
C TYR A 85 -21.93 -3.96 1.45
N SER A 86 -20.80 -4.32 0.84
CA SER A 86 -20.43 -5.70 0.54
C SER A 86 -19.77 -6.35 1.76
N THR A 87 -19.68 -7.68 1.74
CA THR A 87 -18.97 -8.43 2.81
C THR A 87 -17.48 -8.13 2.91
N LYS A 88 -16.89 -7.49 1.88
CA LYS A 88 -15.48 -7.08 1.85
C LYS A 88 -15.31 -5.55 1.91
N GLN A 89 -16.34 -4.81 2.33
CA GLN A 89 -16.20 -3.37 2.59
C GLN A 89 -14.99 -3.12 3.50
N VAL A 90 -14.13 -2.18 3.11
CA VAL A 90 -12.97 -1.80 3.94
C VAL A 90 -13.39 -0.72 4.92
N ILE A 91 -13.02 -0.90 6.18
CA ILE A 91 -13.26 0.05 7.27
C ILE A 91 -11.91 0.35 7.92
N LEU A 92 -11.66 1.62 8.20
CA LEU A 92 -10.44 2.07 8.87
C LEU A 92 -10.54 1.86 10.41
N ASP A 93 -9.75 0.95 10.95
CA ASP A 93 -9.55 0.69 12.37
C ASP A 93 -8.39 1.53 12.93
N GLU A 94 -8.71 2.71 13.43
CA GLU A 94 -7.77 3.74 13.88
C GLU A 94 -8.12 4.25 15.29
N PRO A 95 -7.20 4.97 15.98
CA PRO A 95 -7.53 5.70 17.21
C PRO A 95 -8.83 6.49 17.07
N TYR A 96 -9.82 6.16 17.91
CA TYR A 96 -11.19 6.63 17.76
C TYR A 96 -11.83 6.99 19.10
N ASN A 97 -12.58 8.09 19.14
CA ASN A 97 -13.43 8.46 20.27
C ASN A 97 -14.90 8.50 19.86
N TYR A 98 -15.82 8.20 20.78
CA TYR A 98 -17.24 8.38 20.47
C TYR A 98 -17.51 9.85 20.16
N ARG A 99 -18.22 10.09 19.06
CA ARG A 99 -18.60 11.45 18.64
C ARG A 99 -19.35 12.15 19.78
N GLY A 100 -18.90 13.35 20.14
CA GLY A 100 -19.48 14.13 21.25
C GLY A 100 -18.96 13.75 22.65
N THR A 101 -18.03 12.80 22.76
CA THR A 101 -17.39 12.43 24.03
C THR A 101 -15.87 12.56 23.96
N LYS A 102 -15.20 12.47 25.12
CA LYS A 102 -13.75 12.37 25.23
C LYS A 102 -13.25 10.92 25.44
N ILE A 103 -14.15 9.94 25.33
CA ILE A 103 -13.84 8.53 25.58
C ILE A 103 -13.14 7.98 24.35
N ILE A 104 -11.84 7.68 24.48
CA ILE A 104 -11.06 7.02 23.44
C ILE A 104 -11.20 5.51 23.61
N VAL A 105 -11.57 4.83 22.54
CA VAL A 105 -11.87 3.40 22.53
C VAL A 105 -10.73 2.66 21.83
N ALA A 106 -10.41 1.46 22.33
CA ALA A 106 -9.50 0.54 21.70
C ALA A 106 -10.19 -0.78 21.37
N ASN A 107 -9.56 -1.59 20.51
CA ASN A 107 -9.93 -2.99 20.38
C ASN A 107 -9.54 -3.77 21.65
N PHE A 108 -10.10 -4.97 21.82
CA PHE A 108 -9.85 -5.80 22.99
C PHE A 108 -8.36 -6.19 23.16
N ASP A 109 -7.59 -6.14 22.08
CA ASP A 109 -6.14 -6.40 22.05
C ASP A 109 -5.29 -5.14 22.31
N GLY A 110 -5.93 -3.98 22.50
CA GLY A 110 -5.29 -2.69 22.69
C GLY A 110 -4.68 -2.09 21.42
N LYS A 111 -4.96 -2.65 20.23
CA LYS A 111 -4.34 -2.25 18.96
C LYS A 111 -5.33 -1.55 18.04
N TYR A 112 -4.76 -0.93 17.00
CA TYR A 112 -5.46 -0.33 15.87
C TYR A 112 -4.89 -0.94 14.59
N ASN A 113 -5.71 -1.61 13.80
CA ASN A 113 -5.25 -2.49 12.74
C ASN A 113 -5.10 -1.79 11.37
N GLY A 114 -5.50 -0.53 11.25
CA GLY A 114 -5.56 0.18 9.96
C GLY A 114 -6.75 -0.29 9.14
N GLU A 115 -6.60 -0.39 7.83
CA GLU A 115 -7.65 -0.85 6.94
C GLU A 115 -7.92 -2.35 7.14
N VAL A 116 -9.18 -2.69 7.40
CA VAL A 116 -9.65 -4.07 7.57
C VAL A 116 -10.92 -4.29 6.75
N THR A 117 -11.05 -5.46 6.13
CA THR A 117 -12.30 -5.86 5.47
C THR A 117 -13.37 -6.19 6.53
N LEU A 118 -14.65 -5.96 6.19
CA LEU A 118 -15.77 -6.14 7.10
C LEU A 118 -15.87 -7.56 7.66
N ASP A 119 -15.66 -8.58 6.82
CA ASP A 119 -15.58 -9.98 7.22
C ASP A 119 -14.40 -10.29 8.19
N ALA A 120 -13.26 -9.65 8.00
CA ALA A 120 -12.14 -9.76 8.92
C ALA A 120 -12.43 -9.03 10.24
N ALA A 121 -13.09 -7.87 10.18
CA ALA A 121 -13.45 -7.08 11.35
C ALA A 121 -14.44 -7.82 12.25
N ILE A 122 -15.46 -8.46 11.69
CA ILE A 122 -16.44 -9.25 12.44
C ILE A 122 -15.84 -10.54 13.01
N ALA A 123 -15.05 -11.27 12.22
CA ALA A 123 -14.42 -12.53 12.65
C ALA A 123 -13.35 -12.33 13.73
N ARG A 124 -12.63 -11.22 13.68
CA ARG A 124 -11.71 -10.78 14.75
C ARG A 124 -12.42 -9.99 15.86
N SER A 125 -13.71 -9.72 15.68
CA SER A 125 -14.56 -9.02 16.63
C SER A 125 -14.03 -7.65 17.05
N LEU A 126 -13.51 -6.87 16.10
CA LEU A 126 -12.94 -5.54 16.34
C LEU A 126 -14.03 -4.54 16.77
N ASN A 127 -13.71 -3.65 17.71
CA ASN A 127 -14.66 -2.70 18.30
C ASN A 127 -14.84 -1.47 17.43
N ILE A 128 -13.74 -0.89 16.96
CA ILE A 128 -13.76 0.39 16.25
C ILE A 128 -14.49 0.29 14.90
N PRO A 129 -14.27 -0.74 14.06
CA PRO A 129 -15.07 -0.91 12.86
C PRO A 129 -16.57 -1.02 13.14
N ALA A 130 -16.98 -1.73 14.21
CA ALA A 130 -18.39 -1.85 14.57
C ALA A 130 -19.00 -0.50 15.01
N LEU A 131 -18.25 0.30 15.78
CA LEU A 131 -18.66 1.64 16.22
C LEU A 131 -18.83 2.59 15.02
N LYS A 132 -17.83 2.66 14.14
CA LYS A 132 -17.88 3.48 12.93
C LYS A 132 -19.04 3.08 12.02
N THR A 133 -19.23 1.77 11.83
CA THR A 133 -20.34 1.25 11.03
C THR A 133 -21.70 1.68 11.59
N LEU A 134 -21.93 1.53 12.90
CA LEU A 134 -23.20 1.97 13.50
C LEU A 134 -23.35 3.49 13.42
N GLN A 135 -22.26 4.26 13.55
CA GLN A 135 -22.30 5.71 13.38
C GLN A 135 -22.75 6.09 11.96
N GLU A 136 -22.22 5.45 10.92
CA GLU A 136 -22.64 5.70 9.53
C GLU A 136 -24.11 5.31 9.30
N VAL A 137 -24.58 4.22 9.91
CA VAL A 137 -26.00 3.85 9.91
C VAL A 137 -26.83 4.97 10.54
N ILE A 138 -26.44 5.46 11.72
CA ILE A 138 -27.14 6.54 12.43
C ILE A 138 -27.16 7.81 11.57
N ASP A 139 -26.04 8.16 10.92
CA ASP A 139 -25.96 9.33 10.04
C ASP A 139 -26.88 9.17 8.81
N LYS A 140 -27.07 7.94 8.32
CA LYS A 140 -27.94 7.62 7.18
C LYS A 140 -29.44 7.63 7.52
N ILE A 141 -29.85 7.00 8.62
CA ILE A 141 -31.27 6.75 8.92
C ILE A 141 -31.80 7.47 10.15
N GLY A 142 -30.92 8.05 10.95
CA GLY A 142 -31.22 8.70 12.22
C GLY A 142 -31.38 7.73 13.39
N VAL A 143 -30.96 8.17 14.58
CA VAL A 143 -30.99 7.37 15.82
C VAL A 143 -32.38 6.82 16.19
N LYS A 144 -33.45 7.57 15.89
CA LYS A 144 -34.82 7.13 16.19
C LYS A 144 -35.20 5.84 15.47
N LYS A 145 -34.74 5.65 14.22
CA LYS A 145 -34.99 4.43 13.46
C LYS A 145 -34.16 3.25 13.99
N VAL A 146 -32.93 3.50 14.43
CA VAL A 146 -32.09 2.49 15.10
C VAL A 146 -32.75 2.01 16.41
N ILE A 147 -33.26 2.93 17.22
CA ILE A 147 -34.01 2.59 18.45
C ILE A 147 -35.27 1.79 18.09
N ALA A 148 -36.05 2.22 17.10
CA ALA A 148 -37.25 1.50 16.67
C ALA A 148 -36.93 0.07 16.18
N TYR A 149 -35.81 -0.11 15.47
CA TYR A 149 -35.30 -1.42 15.07
C TYR A 149 -34.99 -2.29 16.29
N LEU A 150 -34.21 -1.80 17.26
CA LEU A 150 -33.88 -2.56 18.48
C LEU A 150 -35.14 -3.00 19.25
N ASN A 151 -36.14 -2.11 19.37
CA ASN A 151 -37.43 -2.44 19.98
C ASN A 151 -38.18 -3.53 19.20
N SER A 152 -38.13 -3.50 17.86
CA SER A 152 -38.77 -4.50 17.00
C SER A 152 -38.12 -5.89 17.07
N VAL A 153 -36.86 -5.96 17.51
CA VAL A 153 -36.11 -7.20 17.79
C VAL A 153 -36.31 -7.67 19.24
N GLY A 154 -37.21 -7.05 20.00
CA GLY A 154 -37.55 -7.44 21.37
C GLY A 154 -36.69 -6.80 22.47
N PHE A 155 -35.87 -5.79 22.13
CA PHE A 155 -35.15 -4.97 23.10
C PHE A 155 -35.98 -3.73 23.50
N THR A 156 -37.15 -3.99 24.08
CA THR A 156 -38.19 -2.97 24.35
C THR A 156 -37.80 -1.91 25.39
N GLN A 157 -36.70 -2.12 26.10
CA GLN A 157 -36.16 -1.19 27.09
C GLN A 157 -35.33 -0.05 26.47
N VAL A 158 -34.95 -0.16 25.20
CA VAL A 158 -34.10 0.83 24.53
C VAL A 158 -34.92 2.04 24.13
N ASN A 159 -34.47 3.22 24.53
CA ASN A 159 -35.13 4.49 24.25
C ASN A 159 -34.09 5.63 24.12
N SER A 160 -34.56 6.85 23.88
CA SER A 160 -33.65 7.99 23.61
C SER A 160 -32.83 8.44 24.82
N SER A 161 -33.19 8.07 26.06
CA SER A 161 -32.44 8.47 27.25
C SER A 161 -31.27 7.55 27.58
N ASN A 162 -31.29 6.30 27.11
CA ASN A 162 -30.25 5.30 27.40
C ASN A 162 -29.42 4.85 26.19
N PHE A 163 -29.91 5.09 24.97
CA PHE A 163 -29.16 4.74 23.77
C PHE A 163 -27.90 5.59 23.60
N ASP A 164 -26.78 4.94 23.34
CA ASP A 164 -25.55 5.57 22.86
C ASP A 164 -24.79 4.66 21.89
N LEU A 165 -23.70 5.17 21.29
CA LEU A 165 -22.92 4.45 20.29
C LEU A 165 -22.22 3.19 20.85
N GLY A 166 -21.98 3.12 22.17
CA GLY A 166 -21.43 1.94 22.85
C GLY A 166 -22.28 0.68 22.68
N TYR A 167 -23.56 0.83 22.31
CA TYR A 167 -24.43 -0.28 21.94
C TYR A 167 -23.88 -1.06 20.74
N ALA A 168 -23.13 -0.43 19.83
CA ALA A 168 -22.52 -1.09 18.66
C ALA A 168 -21.60 -2.27 19.03
N ILE A 169 -21.08 -2.27 20.26
CA ILE A 169 -20.20 -3.31 20.79
C ILE A 169 -20.86 -4.07 21.96
N GLY A 170 -22.16 -3.87 22.17
CA GLY A 170 -22.95 -4.48 23.25
C GLY A 170 -22.53 -4.04 24.65
N GLY A 171 -22.01 -2.82 24.80
CA GLY A 171 -21.60 -2.23 26.08
C GLY A 171 -22.50 -1.08 26.53
N SER A 172 -21.94 -0.19 27.36
CA SER A 172 -22.67 0.92 28.00
C SER A 172 -23.86 0.39 28.83
N THR A 173 -25.04 1.01 28.72
CA THR A 173 -26.25 0.62 29.45
C THR A 173 -27.03 -0.53 28.78
N PHE A 174 -26.51 -1.11 27.69
CA PHE A 174 -27.22 -2.15 26.97
C PHE A 174 -27.10 -3.50 27.67
N GLU A 175 -28.18 -3.97 28.28
CA GLU A 175 -28.27 -5.27 28.93
C GLU A 175 -29.46 -6.07 28.40
N ILE A 176 -29.25 -7.36 28.18
CA ILE A 176 -30.26 -8.29 27.65
C ILE A 176 -30.17 -9.65 28.33
N THR A 177 -31.23 -10.46 28.15
CA THR A 177 -31.27 -11.85 28.61
C THR A 177 -30.78 -12.81 27.52
N PRO A 178 -30.29 -14.02 27.89
CA PRO A 178 -29.99 -15.07 26.91
C PRO A 178 -31.15 -15.44 25.99
N VAL A 179 -32.40 -15.37 26.46
CA VAL A 179 -33.59 -15.56 25.62
C VAL A 179 -33.70 -14.45 24.55
N GLN A 180 -33.53 -13.19 24.93
CA GLN A 180 -33.56 -12.08 23.97
C GLN A 180 -32.44 -12.19 22.95
N GLU A 181 -31.23 -12.56 23.40
CA GLU A 181 -30.06 -12.72 22.54
C GLU A 181 -30.26 -13.86 21.52
N ALA A 182 -30.80 -15.00 21.96
CA ALA A 182 -31.14 -16.11 21.07
C ALA A 182 -32.19 -15.71 20.03
N GLY A 183 -33.24 -14.97 20.44
CA GLY A 183 -34.29 -14.49 19.53
C GLY A 183 -33.75 -13.53 18.46
N ALA A 184 -32.86 -12.62 18.86
CA ALA A 184 -32.23 -11.67 17.95
C ALA A 184 -31.35 -12.34 16.88
N HIS A 185 -30.62 -13.39 17.24
CA HIS A 185 -29.83 -14.16 16.29
C HIS A 185 -30.70 -15.09 15.43
N ALA A 186 -31.74 -15.69 15.99
CA ALA A 186 -32.70 -16.49 15.24
C ALA A 186 -33.36 -15.69 14.12
N MET A 187 -33.59 -14.38 14.33
CA MET A 187 -34.09 -13.46 13.29
C MET A 187 -33.16 -13.37 12.08
N LEU A 188 -31.84 -13.31 12.28
CA LEU A 188 -30.87 -13.29 11.17
C LEU A 188 -30.96 -14.57 10.34
N ILE A 189 -31.09 -15.72 11.01
CA ILE A 189 -31.22 -17.02 10.35
C ILE A 189 -32.57 -17.16 9.63
N ASN A 190 -33.64 -16.60 10.22
CA ASN A 190 -35.00 -16.68 9.70
C ASN A 190 -35.31 -15.57 8.67
N GLY A 191 -34.31 -15.19 7.87
CA GLY A 191 -34.46 -14.26 6.76
C GLY A 191 -34.89 -12.85 7.19
N GLY A 192 -34.54 -12.42 8.41
CA GLY A 192 -34.88 -11.10 8.92
C GLY A 192 -36.24 -11.02 9.60
N ASN A 193 -36.87 -12.16 9.90
CA ASN A 193 -38.15 -12.22 10.61
C ASN A 193 -37.94 -12.55 12.09
N TYR A 194 -38.24 -11.60 12.96
CA TYR A 194 -38.24 -11.80 14.39
C TYR A 194 -39.54 -12.48 14.84
N ILE A 195 -39.42 -13.51 15.66
CA ILE A 195 -40.54 -14.12 16.37
C ILE A 195 -40.17 -14.12 17.84
N GLN A 196 -41.04 -13.57 18.68
CA GLN A 196 -40.79 -13.50 20.11
C GLN A 196 -40.60 -14.92 20.68
N PRO A 197 -39.47 -15.21 21.37
CA PRO A 197 -39.25 -16.52 21.98
C PRO A 197 -40.36 -16.92 22.95
N HIS A 198 -40.85 -18.15 22.85
CA HIS A 198 -41.98 -18.63 23.64
C HIS A 198 -41.93 -20.13 23.93
N THR A 199 -42.68 -20.58 24.93
CA THR A 199 -42.72 -21.99 25.37
C THR A 199 -44.06 -22.68 25.14
N VAL A 200 -45.17 -21.94 25.14
CA VAL A 200 -46.53 -22.49 25.17
C VAL A 200 -47.12 -22.53 23.77
N ASN A 201 -47.43 -23.73 23.28
CA ASN A 201 -48.07 -23.89 21.96
C ASN A 201 -49.59 -23.97 22.05
N ARG A 202 -50.09 -24.57 23.12
CA ARG A 202 -51.52 -24.87 23.33
C ARG A 202 -51.76 -25.18 24.80
N ILE A 203 -52.90 -24.73 25.33
CA ILE A 203 -53.40 -25.07 26.66
C ILE A 203 -54.74 -25.76 26.48
N GLU A 204 -54.85 -26.99 26.99
CA GLU A 204 -56.09 -27.77 26.97
C GLU A 204 -56.75 -27.73 28.34
N PHE A 205 -58.04 -27.45 28.37
CA PHE A 205 -58.82 -27.36 29.60
C PHE A 205 -59.51 -28.69 29.91
N LYS A 206 -59.50 -29.09 31.18
CA LYS A 206 -60.08 -30.37 31.63
C LYS A 206 -61.60 -30.44 31.47
N ASP A 207 -62.27 -29.28 31.41
CA ASP A 207 -63.72 -29.16 31.26
C ASP A 207 -64.19 -29.36 29.81
N GLY A 208 -63.26 -29.59 28.87
CA GLY A 208 -63.57 -29.76 27.45
C GLY A 208 -63.85 -28.44 26.72
N SER A 209 -63.62 -27.30 27.35
CA SER A 209 -63.70 -26.00 26.68
C SER A 209 -62.63 -25.84 25.59
N GLU A 210 -62.87 -24.91 24.67
CA GLU A 210 -61.99 -24.66 23.54
C GLU A 210 -60.55 -24.35 24.01
N PRO A 211 -59.54 -25.01 23.42
CA PRO A 211 -58.15 -24.87 23.82
C PRO A 211 -57.64 -23.45 23.54
N LEU A 212 -56.85 -22.90 24.45
CA LEU A 212 -56.14 -21.65 24.19
C LEU A 212 -54.92 -21.96 23.30
N VAL A 213 -54.89 -21.41 22.09
CA VAL A 213 -53.75 -21.50 21.16
C VAL A 213 -53.15 -20.11 20.99
N PRO A 214 -52.03 -19.78 21.67
CA PRO A 214 -51.38 -18.48 21.52
C PRO A 214 -50.91 -18.25 20.08
N THR A 215 -51.04 -17.01 19.60
CA THR A 215 -50.48 -16.59 18.31
C THR A 215 -49.22 -15.79 18.55
N TYR A 216 -48.12 -16.20 17.90
CA TYR A 216 -46.85 -15.50 17.95
C TYR A 216 -46.58 -14.83 16.61
N ALA A 217 -46.65 -13.50 16.59
CA ALA A 217 -46.48 -12.74 15.36
C ALA A 217 -45.04 -12.84 14.85
N SER A 218 -44.92 -13.00 13.54
CA SER A 218 -43.65 -12.88 12.82
C SER A 218 -43.52 -11.44 12.30
N THR A 219 -42.50 -10.73 12.77
CA THR A 219 -42.24 -9.33 12.42
C THR A 219 -41.02 -9.25 11.53
N LYS A 220 -41.19 -8.76 10.29
CA LYS A 220 -40.08 -8.48 9.38
C LYS A 220 -39.32 -7.25 9.88
N VAL A 221 -38.06 -7.42 10.29
CA VAL A 221 -37.21 -6.35 10.85
C VAL A 221 -35.98 -6.04 9.99
N LEU A 222 -35.52 -7.00 9.19
CA LEU A 222 -34.48 -6.84 8.17
C LEU A 222 -34.97 -7.43 6.84
N SER A 223 -34.44 -6.94 5.72
CA SER A 223 -34.58 -7.63 4.44
C SER A 223 -33.94 -9.02 4.51
N GLU A 224 -34.44 -9.95 3.69
CA GLU A 224 -33.86 -11.31 3.63
C GLU A 224 -32.39 -11.26 3.19
N ASP A 225 -32.06 -10.33 2.29
CA ASP A 225 -30.70 -10.13 1.81
C ASP A 225 -29.74 -9.66 2.91
N ALA A 226 -30.14 -8.65 3.70
CA ALA A 226 -29.31 -8.16 4.81
C ALA A 226 -29.13 -9.21 5.90
N ALA A 227 -30.20 -9.94 6.24
CA ALA A 227 -30.15 -11.04 7.19
C ALA A 227 -29.22 -12.17 6.71
N TYR A 228 -29.27 -12.51 5.42
CA TYR A 228 -28.37 -13.51 4.82
C TYR A 228 -26.92 -13.04 4.82
N LEU A 229 -26.63 -11.78 4.48
CA LEU A 229 -25.27 -11.23 4.50
C LEU A 229 -24.66 -11.26 5.91
N SER A 230 -25.41 -10.87 6.95
CA SER A 230 -24.98 -11.04 8.35
C SER A 230 -24.76 -12.51 8.71
N THR A 231 -25.67 -13.39 8.32
CA THR A 231 -25.56 -14.83 8.56
C THR A 231 -24.30 -15.42 7.89
N ASN A 232 -23.99 -15.01 6.66
CA ASN A 232 -22.78 -15.44 5.95
C ASN A 232 -21.50 -14.99 6.66
N MET A 233 -21.49 -13.79 7.24
CA MET A 233 -20.37 -13.34 8.07
C MET A 233 -20.21 -14.20 9.33
N MET A 234 -21.31 -14.58 9.98
CA MET A 234 -21.25 -15.52 11.12
C MET A 234 -20.78 -16.94 10.73
N GLU A 235 -20.95 -17.35 9.46
CA GLU A 235 -20.33 -18.58 8.95
C GLU A 235 -18.82 -18.42 8.81
N TYR A 236 -18.39 -17.26 8.30
CA TYR A 236 -16.98 -16.92 8.15
C TYR A 236 -16.27 -16.82 9.51
N ASP A 237 -16.97 -16.36 10.55
CA ASP A 237 -16.49 -16.38 11.93
C ASP A 237 -16.08 -17.78 12.41
N VAL A 238 -16.82 -18.82 11.99
CA VAL A 238 -16.54 -20.24 12.33
C VAL A 238 -15.48 -20.83 11.41
N THR A 239 -15.58 -20.56 10.11
CA THR A 239 -14.80 -21.23 9.05
C THR A 239 -13.44 -20.58 8.80
N GLY A 240 -13.35 -19.27 9.00
CA GLY A 240 -12.20 -18.43 8.71
C GLY A 240 -10.95 -18.77 9.53
N PRO A 241 -9.81 -18.16 9.15
CA PRO A 241 -8.48 -18.52 9.67
C PRO A 241 -8.15 -17.87 11.02
N TYR A 242 -9.07 -17.11 11.63
CA TYR A 242 -8.79 -16.34 12.84
C TYR A 242 -8.94 -17.18 14.11
N TYR A 243 -8.02 -17.02 15.07
CA TYR A 243 -8.16 -17.64 16.38
C TYR A 243 -9.18 -16.85 17.23
N ASN A 244 -10.46 -17.20 17.11
CA ASN A 244 -11.58 -16.46 17.71
C ASN A 244 -12.53 -17.34 18.55
N TYR A 245 -12.08 -18.55 18.92
CA TYR A 245 -12.79 -19.56 19.71
C TYR A 245 -13.94 -20.29 19.01
N MET A 246 -14.36 -19.89 17.81
CA MET A 246 -15.53 -20.48 17.15
C MET A 246 -15.20 -21.69 16.26
N GLN A 247 -13.92 -21.95 15.99
CA GLN A 247 -13.47 -23.10 15.17
C GLN A 247 -13.87 -24.46 15.78
N ILE A 248 -14.08 -24.52 17.10
CA ILE A 248 -14.60 -25.72 17.79
C ILE A 248 -16.00 -26.13 17.28
N LEU A 249 -16.72 -25.20 16.66
CA LEU A 249 -18.05 -25.40 16.11
C LEU A 249 -18.04 -25.86 14.65
N LYS A 250 -16.87 -26.02 14.01
CA LYS A 250 -16.79 -26.57 12.65
C LYS A 250 -17.43 -27.96 12.60
N ARG A 251 -18.27 -28.19 11.61
CA ARG A 251 -19.02 -29.43 11.38
C ARG A 251 -19.08 -29.73 9.86
N PRO A 252 -19.52 -30.94 9.46
CA PRO A 252 -19.82 -31.25 8.05
C PRO A 252 -21.03 -30.49 7.47
N TYR A 253 -21.69 -29.66 8.27
CA TYR A 253 -22.78 -28.76 7.90
C TYR A 253 -22.47 -27.36 8.43
N GLN A 254 -23.10 -26.34 7.86
CA GLN A 254 -22.84 -24.95 8.20
C GLN A 254 -23.31 -24.63 9.63
N VAL A 255 -22.42 -23.96 10.36
CA VAL A 255 -22.71 -23.38 11.67
C VAL A 255 -22.36 -21.89 11.59
N TYR A 256 -23.25 -21.06 12.12
CA TYR A 256 -23.14 -19.62 12.14
C TYR A 256 -22.97 -19.20 13.60
N ALA A 257 -21.88 -18.53 13.96
CA ALA A 257 -21.66 -18.19 15.35
C ALA A 257 -21.10 -16.79 15.55
N LYS A 258 -21.34 -16.26 16.75
CA LYS A 258 -20.68 -15.04 17.23
C LYS A 258 -20.37 -15.14 18.71
N THR A 259 -19.16 -14.70 19.09
CA THR A 259 -18.74 -14.52 20.48
C THR A 259 -19.09 -13.12 21.00
N GLY A 260 -19.39 -13.05 22.29
CA GLY A 260 -19.53 -11.82 23.05
C GLY A 260 -18.67 -11.85 24.31
N THR A 261 -18.13 -10.67 24.66
CA THR A 261 -17.31 -10.48 25.86
C THR A 261 -17.60 -9.08 26.38
N SER A 262 -17.97 -8.98 27.66
CA SER A 262 -18.02 -7.72 28.41
C SER A 262 -16.91 -7.71 29.46
N ASP A 263 -16.54 -6.53 29.94
CA ASP A 263 -15.56 -6.37 31.01
C ASP A 263 -16.13 -5.57 32.19
N TRP A 264 -15.38 -5.57 33.28
CA TRP A 264 -15.75 -4.86 34.50
C TRP A 264 -15.48 -3.35 34.46
N GLY A 265 -14.84 -2.84 33.40
CA GLY A 265 -14.30 -1.48 33.39
C GLY A 265 -13.52 -1.20 34.68
N ASP A 266 -13.82 -0.07 35.32
CA ASP A 266 -13.29 0.29 36.64
C ASP A 266 -14.22 -0.13 37.80
N ASP A 267 -15.44 -0.58 37.51
CA ASP A 267 -16.43 -0.98 38.52
C ASP A 267 -15.96 -2.18 39.36
N GLY A 268 -15.09 -3.01 38.78
CA GLY A 268 -14.47 -4.15 39.44
C GLY A 268 -13.46 -3.79 40.54
N LEU A 269 -12.88 -2.58 40.50
CA LEU A 269 -11.76 -2.20 41.36
C LEU A 269 -12.13 -2.26 42.86
N GLN A 270 -13.37 -1.88 43.20
CA GLN A 270 -13.87 -1.94 44.58
C GLN A 270 -13.89 -3.37 45.18
N TYR A 271 -13.90 -4.39 44.32
CA TYR A 271 -13.87 -5.80 44.69
C TYR A 271 -12.46 -6.41 44.61
N GLY A 272 -11.46 -5.64 44.19
CA GLY A 272 -10.11 -6.13 43.91
C GLY A 272 -9.97 -6.82 42.54
N ILE A 273 -10.93 -6.61 41.64
CA ILE A 273 -10.88 -7.12 40.27
C ILE A 273 -10.07 -6.11 39.42
N PRO A 274 -9.02 -6.54 38.69
CA PRO A 274 -8.25 -5.64 37.84
C PRO A 274 -9.12 -4.96 36.77
N SER A 275 -8.83 -3.68 36.47
CA SER A 275 -9.57 -2.91 35.45
C SER A 275 -9.55 -3.64 34.10
N GLY A 276 -10.69 -3.65 33.42
CA GLY A 276 -10.86 -4.33 32.12
C GLY A 276 -10.86 -5.86 32.20
N SER A 277 -10.93 -6.46 33.39
CA SER A 277 -11.09 -7.91 33.52
C SER A 277 -12.43 -8.36 32.93
N VAL A 278 -12.46 -9.53 32.30
CA VAL A 278 -13.67 -10.07 31.67
C VAL A 278 -14.73 -10.37 32.73
N LYS A 279 -15.95 -9.90 32.49
CA LYS A 279 -17.13 -10.09 33.33
C LYS A 279 -18.03 -11.19 32.79
N ASP A 280 -18.49 -11.04 31.54
CA ASP A 280 -19.39 -11.98 30.87
C ASP A 280 -18.76 -12.55 29.60
N ARG A 281 -19.03 -13.84 29.34
CA ARG A 281 -18.68 -14.52 28.10
C ARG A 281 -19.93 -15.09 27.46
N TRP A 282 -20.13 -14.75 26.20
CA TRP A 282 -21.25 -15.20 25.38
C TRP A 282 -20.74 -15.96 24.17
N MET A 283 -21.52 -16.96 23.73
CA MET A 283 -21.44 -17.45 22.37
C MET A 283 -22.83 -17.86 21.91
N VAL A 284 -23.24 -17.31 20.78
CA VAL A 284 -24.45 -17.71 20.08
C VAL A 284 -24.04 -18.53 18.87
N ALA A 285 -24.57 -19.74 18.77
CA ALA A 285 -24.32 -20.64 17.64
C ALA A 285 -25.64 -21.07 17.02
N SER A 286 -25.70 -21.03 15.70
CA SER A 286 -26.90 -21.29 14.93
C SER A 286 -26.63 -22.25 13.80
N THR A 287 -27.67 -22.97 13.42
CA THR A 287 -27.82 -23.70 12.16
C THR A 287 -29.02 -23.12 11.44
N SER A 288 -29.36 -23.61 10.24
CA SER A 288 -30.59 -23.16 9.57
C SER A 288 -31.89 -23.52 10.31
N GLN A 289 -31.84 -24.37 11.34
CA GLN A 289 -33.02 -24.84 12.09
C GLN A 289 -33.08 -24.32 13.53
N PHE A 290 -31.92 -24.26 14.21
CA PHE A 290 -31.87 -23.93 15.64
C PHE A 290 -30.81 -22.88 15.96
N THR A 291 -31.08 -22.04 16.96
CA THR A 291 -30.14 -21.05 17.53
C THR A 291 -29.98 -21.31 19.02
N THR A 292 -28.74 -21.43 19.48
CA THR A 292 -28.39 -21.61 20.88
C THR A 292 -27.59 -20.41 21.38
N ALA A 293 -28.08 -19.74 22.42
CA ALA A 293 -27.30 -18.74 23.16
C ALA A 293 -26.77 -19.34 24.46
N VAL A 294 -25.46 -19.18 24.69
CA VAL A 294 -24.79 -19.58 25.93
C VAL A 294 -24.13 -18.36 26.57
N TRP A 295 -24.48 -18.09 27.82
CA TRP A 295 -23.79 -17.17 28.70
C TRP A 295 -23.01 -17.92 29.77
N VAL A 296 -21.85 -17.39 30.15
CA VAL A 296 -21.03 -17.83 31.29
C VAL A 296 -20.51 -16.59 32.02
N GLY A 297 -20.63 -16.59 33.35
CA GLY A 297 -20.17 -15.47 34.19
C GLY A 297 -20.37 -15.76 35.68
N TYR A 298 -20.20 -14.71 36.50
CA TYR A 298 -20.41 -14.78 37.95
C TYR A 298 -21.56 -13.83 38.34
N ASP A 299 -22.44 -14.26 39.25
CA ASP A 299 -23.60 -13.43 39.64
C ASP A 299 -23.23 -12.17 40.41
N LYS A 300 -22.15 -12.26 41.20
CA LYS A 300 -21.73 -11.22 42.12
C LYS A 300 -20.22 -11.15 42.14
N ALA A 301 -19.69 -9.94 42.17
CA ALA A 301 -18.32 -9.71 42.60
C ALA A 301 -18.26 -9.77 44.13
N ILE A 302 -17.21 -10.40 44.67
CA ILE A 302 -17.03 -10.63 46.11
C ILE A 302 -15.61 -10.21 46.43
N LYS A 303 -15.47 -9.23 47.32
CA LYS A 303 -14.16 -8.66 47.68
C LYS A 303 -13.21 -9.76 48.17
N GLY A 304 -12.02 -9.81 47.58
CA GLY A 304 -10.99 -10.79 47.94
C GLY A 304 -11.22 -12.20 47.39
N GLN A 305 -12.28 -12.44 46.62
CA GLN A 305 -12.46 -13.67 45.85
C GLN A 305 -12.17 -13.37 44.37
N ALA A 306 -11.41 -14.22 43.70
CA ALA A 306 -11.10 -14.06 42.27
C ALA A 306 -12.30 -14.50 41.39
N ASN A 307 -13.45 -13.82 41.53
CA ASN A 307 -14.70 -14.13 40.82
C ASN A 307 -14.91 -13.23 39.58
N TYR A 308 -13.87 -13.19 38.76
CA TYR A 308 -13.89 -12.65 37.40
C TYR A 308 -13.35 -13.71 36.43
N ILE A 309 -13.60 -13.52 35.14
CA ILE A 309 -13.12 -14.45 34.12
C ILE A 309 -11.66 -14.10 33.82
N THR A 310 -10.74 -14.84 34.42
CA THR A 310 -9.30 -14.70 34.14
C THR A 310 -9.00 -15.10 32.69
N LYS A 311 -7.81 -14.73 32.20
CA LYS A 311 -7.34 -15.18 30.87
C LYS A 311 -7.31 -16.71 30.74
N ALA A 312 -6.92 -17.43 31.80
CA ALA A 312 -6.94 -18.89 31.84
C ALA A 312 -8.35 -19.45 31.68
N VAL A 313 -9.33 -18.90 32.40
CA VAL A 313 -10.75 -19.29 32.28
C VAL A 313 -11.30 -18.93 30.89
N SER A 314 -10.95 -17.75 30.36
CA SER A 314 -11.36 -17.34 29.01
C SER A 314 -10.87 -18.31 27.94
N ASN A 315 -9.63 -18.79 28.07
CA ASN A 315 -9.02 -19.78 27.17
C ASN A 315 -9.70 -21.16 27.23
N MET A 316 -10.42 -21.49 28.31
CA MET A 316 -11.21 -22.73 28.37
C MET A 316 -12.37 -22.74 27.37
N ASN A 317 -12.75 -21.58 26.83
CA ASN A 317 -13.82 -21.44 25.84
C ASN A 317 -15.13 -22.15 26.26
N LEU A 318 -15.57 -21.92 27.51
CA LEU A 318 -16.74 -22.60 28.07
C LEU A 318 -18.00 -22.44 27.18
N PRO A 319 -18.37 -21.24 26.69
CA PRO A 319 -19.53 -21.10 25.80
C PRO A 319 -19.40 -21.91 24.50
N GLY A 320 -18.21 -22.00 23.91
CA GLY A 320 -17.97 -22.78 22.70
C GLY A 320 -18.03 -24.28 22.91
N ASN A 321 -17.50 -24.77 24.03
CA ASN A 321 -17.62 -26.18 24.39
C ASN A 321 -19.08 -26.58 24.68
N VAL A 322 -19.83 -25.74 25.39
CA VAL A 322 -21.27 -25.97 25.61
C VAL A 322 -22.03 -26.01 24.29
N ASN A 323 -21.84 -25.00 23.42
CA ASN A 323 -22.47 -25.01 22.09
C ASN A 323 -22.08 -26.25 21.26
N SER A 324 -20.83 -26.70 21.34
CA SER A 324 -20.37 -27.92 20.67
C SER A 324 -21.12 -29.18 21.14
N LEU A 325 -21.35 -29.32 22.45
CA LEU A 325 -22.14 -30.42 23.03
C LEU A 325 -23.62 -30.34 22.59
N ILE A 326 -24.19 -29.15 22.62
CA ILE A 326 -25.58 -28.92 22.18
C ILE A 326 -25.76 -29.24 20.69
N LEU A 327 -24.83 -28.83 19.83
CA LEU A 327 -24.86 -29.17 18.40
C LEU A 327 -24.75 -30.69 18.16
N ASN A 328 -23.95 -31.39 18.97
CA ASN A 328 -23.84 -32.84 18.88
C ASN A 328 -25.16 -33.53 19.24
N GLU A 329 -25.85 -33.06 20.29
CA GLU A 329 -27.13 -33.64 20.70
C GLU A 329 -28.25 -33.31 19.70
N LEU A 330 -28.36 -32.03 19.30
CA LEU A 330 -29.35 -31.58 18.32
C LEU A 330 -29.37 -32.49 17.09
N TYR A 331 -28.19 -32.87 16.59
CA TYR A 331 -28.04 -33.67 15.38
C TYR A 331 -27.53 -35.10 15.64
N ARG A 332 -27.72 -35.63 16.85
CA ARG A 332 -27.45 -37.04 17.17
C ARG A 332 -28.37 -37.96 16.37
N VAL A 333 -29.66 -37.62 16.36
CA VAL A 333 -30.71 -38.38 15.66
C VAL A 333 -31.41 -37.59 14.55
N ARG A 334 -31.24 -36.26 14.52
CA ARG A 334 -31.81 -35.42 13.45
C ARG A 334 -30.94 -35.48 12.19
N PRO A 335 -31.54 -35.40 10.98
CA PRO A 335 -30.80 -35.15 9.76
C PRO A 335 -29.94 -33.89 9.88
N LYS A 336 -28.75 -33.91 9.29
CA LYS A 336 -27.88 -32.72 9.27
C LYS A 336 -28.59 -31.59 8.53
N PRO A 337 -28.53 -30.35 9.03
CA PRO A 337 -29.27 -29.24 8.46
C PRO A 337 -28.63 -28.82 7.14
N ALA A 338 -29.46 -28.39 6.18
CA ALA A 338 -28.95 -27.67 5.01
C ALA A 338 -28.41 -26.29 5.42
N ALA A 339 -27.58 -25.68 4.59
CA ALA A 339 -27.20 -24.28 4.73
C ALA A 339 -28.44 -23.36 4.69
N VAL A 340 -28.36 -22.19 5.34
CA VAL A 340 -29.30 -21.09 5.12
C VAL A 340 -29.29 -20.75 3.63
N LYS A 341 -30.48 -20.71 3.02
CA LYS A 341 -30.62 -20.50 1.58
C LYS A 341 -30.24 -19.06 1.24
N ARG A 342 -29.36 -18.90 0.25
CA ARG A 342 -29.06 -17.59 -0.34
C ARG A 342 -30.28 -17.02 -1.06
N PRO A 343 -30.77 -15.82 -0.70
CA PRO A 343 -31.86 -15.18 -1.40
C PRO A 343 -31.41 -14.70 -2.78
N SER A 344 -32.35 -14.58 -3.71
CA SER A 344 -32.08 -14.13 -5.09
C SER A 344 -31.63 -12.67 -5.17
N GLY A 345 -31.89 -11.89 -4.13
CA GLY A 345 -31.44 -10.51 -3.97
C GLY A 345 -29.99 -10.38 -3.52
N VAL A 346 -29.25 -11.47 -3.27
CA VAL A 346 -27.80 -11.42 -2.96
C VAL A 346 -26.99 -11.95 -4.14
N THR A 347 -26.10 -11.11 -4.70
CA THR A 347 -25.19 -11.47 -5.78
C THR A 347 -23.71 -11.34 -5.35
N SER A 348 -22.81 -11.94 -6.13
CA SER A 348 -21.37 -11.78 -5.93
C SER A 348 -20.87 -10.68 -6.85
N ILE A 349 -19.94 -9.87 -6.38
CA ILE A 349 -19.20 -8.88 -7.17
C ILE A 349 -17.69 -9.14 -7.03
N THR A 350 -16.93 -8.92 -8.10
CA THR A 350 -15.47 -8.91 -8.08
C THR A 350 -15.01 -7.48 -8.34
N HIS A 351 -14.40 -6.85 -7.33
CA HIS A 351 -14.11 -5.42 -7.33
C HIS A 351 -12.71 -5.10 -6.80
N VAL A 352 -12.27 -3.85 -6.98
CA VAL A 352 -11.01 -3.36 -6.41
C VAL A 352 -11.14 -3.19 -4.89
N LEU A 353 -10.22 -3.77 -4.14
CA LEU A 353 -10.16 -3.70 -2.68
C LEU A 353 -9.94 -2.25 -2.22
N GLY A 354 -10.61 -1.85 -1.14
CA GLY A 354 -10.40 -0.55 -0.50
C GLY A 354 -11.09 0.64 -1.16
N ILE A 355 -11.77 0.46 -2.30
CA ILE A 355 -12.50 1.53 -2.99
C ILE A 355 -14.01 1.41 -2.73
N PHE A 356 -14.62 2.55 -2.37
CA PHE A 356 -16.07 2.69 -2.24
C PHE A 356 -16.51 4.05 -2.83
N PRO A 357 -17.56 4.12 -3.68
CA PRO A 357 -18.35 3.01 -4.24
C PRO A 357 -17.50 1.98 -5.00
N TYR A 358 -17.97 0.73 -5.08
CA TYR A 358 -17.20 -0.37 -5.66
C TYR A 358 -16.96 -0.17 -7.17
N VAL A 359 -15.76 -0.53 -7.64
CA VAL A 359 -15.36 -0.36 -9.04
C VAL A 359 -14.77 -1.64 -9.63
N GLU A 360 -14.88 -1.77 -10.95
CA GLU A 360 -14.34 -2.90 -11.71
C GLU A 360 -12.80 -2.91 -11.67
N PRO A 361 -12.18 -4.10 -11.54
CA PRO A 361 -10.74 -4.26 -11.75
C PRO A 361 -10.35 -3.98 -13.21
N ILE A 362 -9.15 -3.46 -13.42
CA ILE A 362 -8.58 -3.26 -14.76
C ILE A 362 -7.71 -4.47 -15.18
N ALA A 363 -7.55 -4.68 -16.48
CA ALA A 363 -6.71 -5.75 -17.00
C ALA A 363 -5.26 -5.62 -16.51
N GLY A 364 -4.66 -6.73 -16.08
CA GLY A 364 -3.30 -6.76 -15.55
C GLY A 364 -3.13 -6.21 -14.13
N MET A 365 -4.21 -5.83 -13.45
CA MET A 365 -4.16 -5.40 -12.04
C MET A 365 -3.57 -6.49 -11.14
N ASN A 366 -2.81 -6.07 -10.13
CA ASN A 366 -2.32 -6.95 -9.07
C ASN A 366 -3.48 -7.75 -8.46
N PRO A 367 -3.47 -9.10 -8.53
CA PRO A 367 -4.55 -9.94 -8.00
C PRO A 367 -4.84 -9.74 -6.52
N ASN A 368 -3.86 -9.29 -5.72
CA ASN A 368 -4.05 -9.00 -4.30
C ASN A 368 -4.96 -7.79 -4.03
N LEU A 369 -5.17 -6.93 -5.03
CA LEU A 369 -6.10 -5.80 -4.97
C LEU A 369 -7.48 -6.14 -5.54
N VAL A 370 -7.70 -7.38 -5.97
CA VAL A 370 -8.97 -7.83 -6.53
C VAL A 370 -9.64 -8.79 -5.55
N VAL A 371 -10.84 -8.44 -5.09
CA VAL A 371 -11.58 -9.26 -4.12
C VAL A 371 -12.97 -9.60 -4.62
N THR A 372 -13.45 -10.78 -4.25
CA THR A 372 -14.84 -11.20 -4.49
C THR A 372 -15.61 -11.11 -3.17
N ALA A 373 -16.78 -10.48 -3.23
CA ALA A 373 -17.63 -10.22 -2.08
C ALA A 373 -19.10 -10.49 -2.41
N LEU A 374 -19.91 -10.69 -1.37
CA LEU A 374 -21.37 -10.73 -1.49
C LEU A 374 -21.95 -9.34 -1.22
N ILE A 375 -23.01 -9.00 -1.95
CA ILE A 375 -23.72 -7.72 -1.84
C ILE A 375 -25.20 -7.89 -2.23
N LYS A 376 -26.06 -6.97 -1.80
CA LYS A 376 -27.41 -6.84 -2.34
C LYS A 376 -27.35 -6.52 -3.84
N LYS A 377 -28.13 -7.23 -4.64
CA LYS A 377 -28.12 -7.21 -6.12
C LYS A 377 -28.40 -5.83 -6.68
N ASP A 378 -29.27 -5.06 -6.02
CA ASP A 378 -29.60 -3.68 -6.40
C ASP A 378 -28.39 -2.74 -6.38
N PHE A 379 -27.30 -3.14 -5.72
CA PHE A 379 -26.07 -2.37 -5.63
C PHE A 379 -24.86 -3.07 -6.26
N ALA A 380 -25.09 -4.10 -7.07
CA ALA A 380 -24.02 -4.89 -7.68
C ALA A 380 -23.37 -4.21 -8.90
N GLN A 381 -23.94 -3.09 -9.36
CA GLN A 381 -23.36 -2.32 -10.47
C GLN A 381 -22.04 -1.67 -10.01
N LEU A 382 -20.96 -2.03 -10.68
CA LEU A 382 -19.64 -1.50 -10.41
C LEU A 382 -19.41 -0.21 -11.22
N GLY A 383 -18.73 0.75 -10.60
CA GLY A 383 -18.21 1.92 -11.30
C GLY A 383 -16.93 1.61 -12.07
N THR A 384 -16.43 2.59 -12.80
CA THR A 384 -15.11 2.52 -13.44
C THR A 384 -14.04 3.00 -12.47
N LEU A 385 -12.91 2.28 -12.40
CA LEU A 385 -11.75 2.76 -11.65
C LEU A 385 -11.18 4.00 -12.32
N VAL A 386 -11.14 5.13 -11.59
CA VAL A 386 -10.55 6.39 -12.04
C VAL A 386 -9.40 6.76 -11.12
N ALA A 387 -8.29 7.21 -11.69
CA ALA A 387 -7.18 7.72 -10.89
C ALA A 387 -7.58 9.00 -10.15
N PRO A 388 -7.00 9.28 -8.97
CA PRO A 388 -7.19 10.58 -8.33
C PRO A 388 -6.83 11.74 -9.27
N THR A 389 -7.53 12.86 -9.12
CA THR A 389 -7.29 14.03 -9.98
C THR A 389 -5.91 14.63 -9.65
N LEU A 390 -5.08 14.79 -10.68
CA LEU A 390 -3.80 15.48 -10.53
C LEU A 390 -4.02 16.99 -10.39
N SER A 391 -3.27 17.63 -9.49
CA SER A 391 -3.18 19.09 -9.48
C SER A 391 -2.49 19.59 -10.77
N ASN A 392 -2.70 20.85 -11.14
CA ASN A 392 -1.97 21.46 -12.26
C ASN A 392 -0.73 22.21 -11.72
N PRO A 393 0.39 22.24 -12.46
CA PRO A 393 1.49 23.14 -12.12
C PRO A 393 1.01 24.59 -12.20
N THR A 394 1.47 25.44 -11.27
CA THR A 394 1.15 26.87 -11.25
C THR A 394 2.26 27.71 -11.90
N SER A 395 3.47 27.15 -12.02
CA SER A 395 4.60 27.75 -12.71
C SER A 395 5.51 26.70 -13.34
N PHE A 396 6.15 27.08 -14.43
CA PHE A 396 7.22 26.35 -15.09
C PHE A 396 8.25 27.35 -15.62
N THR A 397 9.49 27.19 -15.19
CA THR A 397 10.63 27.96 -15.68
C THR A 397 11.71 27.04 -16.20
N GLU A 398 12.47 27.56 -17.16
CA GLU A 398 13.59 26.90 -17.80
C GLU A 398 14.77 27.87 -17.79
N SER A 399 15.95 27.36 -17.48
CA SER A 399 17.21 28.03 -17.75
C SER A 399 18.17 27.06 -18.43
N ASN A 400 19.12 27.58 -19.21
CA ASN A 400 20.17 26.76 -19.80
C ASN A 400 21.54 27.42 -19.63
N VAL A 401 22.57 26.58 -19.53
CA VAL A 401 23.97 26.99 -19.48
C VAL A 401 24.81 26.14 -20.43
N ASP A 402 25.91 26.71 -20.89
CA ASP A 402 26.87 26.01 -21.74
C ASP A 402 27.56 24.88 -20.94
N SER A 403 27.69 23.71 -21.57
CA SER A 403 28.37 22.55 -21.00
C SER A 403 29.17 21.82 -22.10
N GLY A 404 30.43 22.22 -22.27
CA GLY A 404 31.25 21.77 -23.39
C GLY A 404 30.64 22.21 -24.72
N THR A 405 30.39 21.27 -25.63
CA THR A 405 29.69 21.51 -26.91
C THR A 405 28.16 21.42 -26.79
N LYS A 406 27.61 21.12 -25.61
CA LYS A 406 26.18 20.89 -25.37
C LYS A 406 25.56 21.98 -24.49
N LYS A 407 24.24 21.96 -24.40
CA LYS A 407 23.46 22.82 -23.51
C LYS A 407 22.88 22.00 -22.36
N LYS A 408 23.06 22.51 -21.16
CA LYS A 408 22.51 21.91 -19.94
C LYS A 408 21.28 22.70 -19.51
N PHE A 409 20.10 22.09 -19.62
CA PHE A 409 18.81 22.69 -19.31
C PHE A 409 18.37 22.34 -17.90
N THR A 410 18.10 23.35 -17.08
CA THR A 410 17.50 23.19 -15.76
C THR A 410 16.02 23.57 -15.85
N PHE A 411 15.18 22.60 -15.53
CA PHE A 411 13.74 22.78 -15.48
C PHE A 411 13.30 22.93 -14.03
N THR A 412 12.38 23.87 -13.78
CA THR A 412 11.81 24.11 -12.45
C THR A 412 10.29 24.21 -12.56
N LEU A 413 9.59 23.26 -11.95
CA LEU A 413 8.13 23.30 -11.78
C LEU A 413 7.78 23.82 -10.38
N SER A 414 6.58 24.39 -10.24
CA SER A 414 5.96 24.57 -8.92
C SER A 414 5.91 23.21 -8.17
N PRO A 415 6.18 23.16 -6.86
CA PRO A 415 6.06 21.93 -6.08
C PRO A 415 4.65 21.31 -6.17
N TYR A 416 4.58 19.98 -6.17
CA TYR A 416 3.29 19.29 -6.10
C TYR A 416 2.65 19.53 -4.71
N PRO A 417 1.35 19.86 -4.61
CA PRO A 417 0.74 20.26 -3.35
C PRO A 417 0.74 19.20 -2.24
N THR A 418 0.78 17.91 -2.59
CA THR A 418 0.78 16.78 -1.66
C THR A 418 2.06 15.95 -1.82
N PRO A 419 3.14 16.28 -1.08
CA PRO A 419 4.43 15.61 -1.21
C PRO A 419 4.37 14.08 -1.02
N GLU A 420 3.42 13.59 -0.23
CA GLU A 420 3.20 12.16 0.02
C GLU A 420 2.83 11.41 -1.27
N SER A 421 2.25 12.09 -2.26
CA SER A 421 1.91 11.50 -3.56
C SER A 421 3.12 11.28 -4.47
N LEU A 422 4.28 11.84 -4.15
CA LEU A 422 5.52 11.74 -4.94
C LEU A 422 6.27 10.42 -4.72
N VAL A 423 5.83 9.61 -3.76
CA VAL A 423 6.36 8.29 -3.46
C VAL A 423 5.25 7.26 -3.47
N VAL A 424 5.60 6.00 -3.75
CA VAL A 424 4.65 4.89 -3.60
C VAL A 424 4.37 4.69 -2.12
N ALA A 425 3.09 4.69 -1.75
CA ALA A 425 2.70 4.59 -0.35
C ALA A 425 3.16 3.24 0.25
N PRO A 426 3.60 3.20 1.51
CA PRO A 426 3.93 1.93 2.18
C PRO A 426 2.66 1.11 2.45
N PRO A 427 2.78 -0.21 2.67
CA PRO A 427 1.66 -1.08 3.07
C PRO A 427 1.16 -0.81 4.51
N THR A 428 1.55 0.32 5.10
CA THR A 428 1.18 0.74 6.45
C THR A 428 0.58 2.15 6.46
N LEU A 429 -0.20 2.43 7.51
CA LEU A 429 -0.83 3.71 7.79
C LEU A 429 -0.34 4.21 9.15
N SER A 430 0.25 5.39 9.18
CA SER A 430 0.48 6.13 10.43
C SER A 430 -0.79 6.89 10.78
N MET A 431 -1.35 6.62 11.95
CA MET A 431 -2.64 7.16 12.41
C MET A 431 -2.44 7.85 13.76
N SER A 432 -3.13 8.98 13.97
CA SER A 432 -3.05 9.72 15.23
C SER A 432 -4.38 10.35 15.59
N LEU A 433 -4.73 10.32 16.88
CA LEU A 433 -5.89 11.02 17.42
C LEU A 433 -5.48 11.79 18.68
N THR A 434 -5.85 13.07 18.75
CA THR A 434 -5.68 13.89 19.96
C THR A 434 -7.03 14.31 20.52
N VAL A 435 -7.35 13.87 21.75
CA VAL A 435 -8.60 14.20 22.45
C VAL A 435 -8.28 14.58 23.89
N GLY A 436 -8.73 15.78 24.30
CA GLY A 436 -8.55 16.25 25.68
C GLY A 436 -7.09 16.35 26.12
N GLY A 437 -6.16 16.67 25.21
CA GLY A 437 -4.72 16.74 25.49
C GLY A 437 -3.99 15.39 25.48
N LYS A 438 -4.70 14.26 25.29
CA LYS A 438 -4.11 12.94 25.12
C LYS A 438 -3.99 12.61 23.63
N THR A 439 -2.77 12.32 23.18
CA THR A 439 -2.48 11.85 21.83
C THR A 439 -2.25 10.35 21.82
N ILE A 440 -2.93 9.63 20.93
CA ILE A 440 -2.69 8.22 20.64
C ILE A 440 -2.14 8.12 19.22
N ASN A 441 -0.96 7.55 19.09
CA ASN A 441 -0.36 7.23 17.80
C ASN A 441 -0.44 5.71 17.57
N ALA A 442 -0.70 5.32 16.34
CA ALA A 442 -0.78 3.93 15.95
C ALA A 442 -0.25 3.73 14.52
N VAL A 443 0.20 2.51 14.24
CA VAL A 443 0.55 2.08 12.88
C VAL A 443 -0.31 0.87 12.54
N GLY A 444 -1.05 0.98 11.45
CA GLY A 444 -1.95 -0.05 10.94
C GLY A 444 -1.57 -0.54 9.56
N THR A 445 -2.30 -1.52 9.06
CA THR A 445 -2.16 -2.05 7.69
C THR A 445 -2.84 -1.10 6.71
N ARG A 446 -2.25 -0.89 5.54
CA ARG A 446 -2.92 -0.33 4.37
C ARG A 446 -3.31 -1.48 3.45
N LEU A 447 -4.57 -1.56 3.06
CA LEU A 447 -5.10 -2.52 2.09
C LEU A 447 -5.19 -1.93 0.68
N TYR A 448 -5.21 -0.61 0.54
CA TYR A 448 -5.26 0.04 -0.75
C TYR A 448 -4.54 1.39 -0.76
N ASP A 449 -3.83 1.66 -1.86
CA ASP A 449 -3.40 3.01 -2.21
C ASP A 449 -3.43 3.19 -3.74
N PRO A 450 -3.89 4.33 -4.27
CA PRO A 450 -3.86 4.60 -5.70
C PRO A 450 -2.47 4.48 -6.34
N SER A 451 -1.40 4.81 -5.60
CA SER A 451 -0.02 4.69 -6.10
C SER A 451 0.40 3.25 -6.40
N TRP A 452 -0.29 2.24 -5.87
CA TRP A 452 -0.02 0.84 -6.18
C TRP A 452 -0.58 0.41 -7.55
N ILE A 453 -1.47 1.22 -8.11
CA ILE A 453 -2.06 1.02 -9.44
C ILE A 453 -1.44 1.98 -10.44
N PHE A 454 -1.40 3.27 -10.11
CA PHE A 454 -0.98 4.33 -11.03
C PHE A 454 0.49 4.72 -10.87
N GLY A 455 1.18 4.25 -9.84
CA GLY A 455 2.52 4.68 -9.49
C GLY A 455 2.54 6.03 -8.78
N ALA A 456 3.73 6.49 -8.40
CA ALA A 456 3.86 7.80 -7.75
C ALA A 456 3.62 8.94 -8.76
N VAL A 457 3.23 10.11 -8.26
CA VAL A 457 3.22 11.34 -9.07
C VAL A 457 4.65 11.77 -9.35
N LYS A 458 4.94 12.13 -10.61
CA LYS A 458 6.24 12.61 -11.08
C LYS A 458 6.12 14.00 -11.68
N TYR A 459 7.19 14.76 -11.55
CA TYR A 459 7.44 15.98 -12.32
C TYR A 459 7.88 15.56 -13.70
N LYS A 460 7.05 15.83 -14.71
CA LYS A 460 7.33 15.46 -16.10
C LYS A 460 7.64 16.69 -16.94
N VAL A 461 8.63 16.56 -17.82
CA VAL A 461 8.94 17.57 -18.83
C VAL A 461 9.07 16.89 -20.18
N ARG A 462 8.19 17.25 -21.11
CA ARG A 462 8.27 16.84 -22.51
C ARG A 462 9.08 17.87 -23.29
N VAL A 463 10.08 17.43 -24.02
CA VAL A 463 10.96 18.28 -24.81
C VAL A 463 10.82 17.96 -26.29
N THR A 464 10.60 19.02 -27.07
CA THR A 464 10.62 18.99 -28.54
C THR A 464 11.66 19.99 -29.05
N VAL A 465 12.33 19.67 -30.14
CA VAL A 465 13.32 20.52 -30.81
C VAL A 465 12.86 20.73 -32.24
N ASP A 466 12.66 22.00 -32.63
CA ASP A 466 12.13 22.38 -33.95
C ASP A 466 10.84 21.61 -34.32
N GLY A 467 9.98 21.39 -33.31
CA GLY A 467 8.71 20.66 -33.44
C GLY A 467 8.82 19.13 -33.40
N THR A 468 10.02 18.56 -33.36
CA THR A 468 10.23 17.10 -33.28
C THR A 468 10.36 16.65 -31.83
N PHE A 469 9.65 15.59 -31.43
CA PHE A 469 9.78 15.01 -30.09
C PHE A 469 11.18 14.43 -29.88
N VAL A 470 11.83 14.84 -28.78
CA VAL A 470 13.17 14.38 -28.40
C VAL A 470 13.10 13.45 -27.20
N ALA A 471 12.49 13.90 -26.11
CA ALA A 471 12.45 13.14 -24.88
C ALA A 471 11.30 13.56 -23.97
N GLU A 472 10.93 12.67 -23.06
CA GLU A 472 10.10 12.98 -21.90
C GLU A 472 10.87 12.54 -20.65
N TYR A 473 11.07 13.47 -19.73
CA TYR A 473 11.74 13.21 -18.46
C TYR A 473 10.69 13.10 -17.37
N ALA A 474 10.88 12.16 -16.43
CA ALA A 474 10.06 12.01 -15.24
C ALA A 474 10.95 11.97 -14.00
N GLN A 475 10.75 12.88 -13.06
CA GLN A 475 11.59 13.05 -11.88
C GLN A 475 10.76 13.14 -10.60
N SER A 476 11.39 12.85 -9.46
CA SER A 476 10.77 12.97 -8.13
C SER A 476 10.98 14.35 -7.50
N THR A 477 11.83 15.19 -8.09
CA THR A 477 12.10 16.57 -7.66
C THR A 477 11.54 17.56 -8.65
N ASN A 478 11.08 18.70 -8.14
CA ASN A 478 10.50 19.76 -8.96
C ASN A 478 11.56 20.57 -9.72
N VAL A 479 12.83 20.42 -9.35
CA VAL A 479 13.99 20.97 -10.05
C VAL A 479 14.88 19.82 -10.50
N PHE A 480 15.23 19.80 -11.77
CA PHE A 480 16.18 18.84 -12.31
C PHE A 480 16.83 19.38 -13.58
N THR A 481 17.97 18.79 -13.93
CA THR A 481 18.80 19.26 -15.02
C THR A 481 19.10 18.12 -15.99
N VAL A 482 19.00 18.41 -17.29
CA VAL A 482 19.29 17.46 -18.37
C VAL A 482 20.25 18.08 -19.37
N GLU A 483 21.08 17.25 -20.00
CA GLU A 483 21.90 17.67 -21.14
C GLU A 483 21.17 17.32 -22.43
N LEU A 484 21.00 18.32 -23.29
CA LEU A 484 20.39 18.16 -24.60
C LEU A 484 21.42 18.44 -25.68
N ASP A 485 21.43 17.57 -26.68
CA ASP A 485 22.20 17.79 -27.91
C ASP A 485 21.34 18.58 -28.87
N VAL A 486 21.54 19.90 -28.90
CA VAL A 486 20.72 20.86 -29.66
C VAL A 486 21.62 21.79 -30.43
N SER A 487 21.32 21.96 -31.71
CA SER A 487 22.09 22.86 -32.57
C SER A 487 21.80 24.33 -32.24
N PRO A 488 22.80 25.22 -32.35
CA PRO A 488 22.55 26.66 -32.25
C PRO A 488 21.46 27.13 -33.21
N GLY A 489 20.55 27.98 -32.71
CA GLY A 489 19.42 28.50 -33.48
C GLY A 489 18.18 27.60 -33.48
N SER A 490 18.27 26.34 -33.06
CA SER A 490 17.10 25.48 -32.84
C SER A 490 16.19 26.05 -31.75
N THR A 491 14.89 25.84 -31.89
CA THR A 491 13.90 26.18 -30.87
C THR A 491 13.60 24.95 -30.03
N VAL A 492 13.98 25.01 -28.75
CA VAL A 492 13.61 24.01 -27.75
C VAL A 492 12.28 24.42 -27.14
N ARG A 493 11.27 23.57 -27.28
CA ARG A 493 9.99 23.70 -26.57
C ARG A 493 9.92 22.65 -25.47
N ALA A 494 9.94 23.10 -24.23
CA ALA A 494 9.80 22.28 -23.04
C ALA A 494 8.41 22.52 -22.41
N CYS A 495 7.68 21.45 -22.13
CA CYS A 495 6.35 21.50 -21.51
C CYS A 495 6.39 20.73 -20.18
N GLY A 496 6.25 21.45 -19.07
CA GLY A 496 6.24 20.89 -17.72
C GLY A 496 4.82 20.58 -17.22
N TYR A 497 4.64 19.40 -16.61
CA TYR A 497 3.39 18.92 -16.03
C TYR A 497 3.63 17.89 -14.94
N PHE A 498 2.56 17.47 -14.25
CA PHE A 498 2.59 16.34 -13.35
C PHE A 498 1.94 15.13 -14.00
N GLY A 499 2.50 13.95 -13.81
CA GLY A 499 1.92 12.72 -14.34
C GLY A 499 2.19 11.54 -13.43
N TYR A 500 1.34 10.53 -13.52
CA TYR A 500 1.55 9.28 -12.84
C TYR A 500 2.70 8.48 -13.47
N GLU A 501 3.45 7.73 -12.67
CA GLU A 501 4.61 6.95 -13.11
C GLU A 501 4.22 5.76 -13.99
N LEU A 502 3.14 5.05 -13.65
CA LEU A 502 2.67 3.84 -14.34
C LEU A 502 1.43 4.06 -15.19
N SER A 503 1.10 5.33 -15.49
CA SER A 503 -0.08 5.71 -16.26
C SER A 503 0.23 6.86 -17.22
N THR A 504 -0.53 6.94 -18.31
CA THR A 504 -0.47 8.05 -19.29
C THR A 504 -1.26 9.27 -18.83
N LEU A 505 -1.94 9.20 -17.69
CA LEU A 505 -2.68 10.33 -17.12
C LEU A 505 -1.72 11.44 -16.68
N ALA A 506 -2.05 12.66 -17.09
CA ALA A 506 -1.26 13.86 -16.90
C ALA A 506 -2.15 15.04 -16.53
N SER A 507 -1.58 15.98 -15.79
CA SER A 507 -2.16 17.30 -15.57
C SER A 507 -1.95 18.21 -16.80
N THR A 508 -2.46 19.44 -16.74
CA THR A 508 -2.23 20.41 -17.81
C THR A 508 -0.77 20.82 -17.93
N GLU A 509 -0.30 21.05 -19.15
CA GLU A 509 1.08 21.45 -19.43
C GLU A 509 1.26 22.97 -19.40
N ILE A 510 2.40 23.43 -18.87
CA ILE A 510 2.90 24.80 -19.07
C ILE A 510 4.14 24.70 -19.94
N CYS A 511 4.11 25.33 -21.11
CA CYS A 511 5.21 25.27 -22.07
C CYS A 511 6.05 26.55 -22.10
N LYS A 512 7.34 26.39 -22.40
CA LYS A 512 8.30 27.45 -22.71
C LYS A 512 9.04 27.11 -23.98
N ASP A 513 9.19 28.12 -24.83
CA ASP A 513 9.95 28.03 -26.06
C ASP A 513 11.21 28.87 -25.87
N THR A 514 12.37 28.25 -26.06
CA THR A 514 13.68 28.86 -25.92
C THR A 514 14.46 28.64 -27.20
N VAL A 515 14.87 29.74 -27.84
CA VAL A 515 15.83 29.67 -28.95
C VAL A 515 17.21 29.44 -28.36
N VAL A 516 17.86 28.37 -28.78
CA VAL A 516 19.17 27.99 -28.26
C VAL A 516 20.22 28.95 -28.80
N SER A 517 20.81 29.75 -27.91
CA SER A 517 21.96 30.59 -28.26
C SER A 517 23.16 29.72 -28.59
N ASP A 518 23.99 30.19 -29.51
CA ASP A 518 25.26 29.54 -29.81
C ASP A 518 26.16 29.50 -28.56
N VAL A 519 27.01 28.50 -28.46
CA VAL A 519 27.92 28.31 -27.32
C VAL A 519 29.05 29.32 -27.45
N SER A 520 29.32 30.06 -26.38
CA SER A 520 30.42 31.05 -26.37
C SER A 520 31.73 30.37 -25.96
N ILE A 521 32.75 30.49 -26.81
CA ILE A 521 34.07 29.89 -26.60
C ILE A 521 35.10 31.00 -26.43
N ASN A 522 35.81 30.95 -25.31
CA ASN A 522 37.01 31.77 -25.12
C ASN A 522 38.22 31.00 -25.64
N VAL A 523 38.83 31.52 -26.71
CA VAL A 523 40.02 30.91 -27.30
C VAL A 523 41.22 31.25 -26.41
N PRO A 524 41.99 30.26 -25.92
CA PRO A 524 43.22 30.53 -25.19
C PRO A 524 44.18 31.45 -25.96
N ASN A 525 44.92 32.28 -25.23
CA ASN A 525 45.79 33.31 -25.80
C ASN A 525 47.27 32.89 -25.86
N ASN A 526 47.55 31.59 -25.93
CA ASN A 526 48.88 31.02 -25.70
C ASN A 526 49.27 29.89 -26.67
N PHE A 527 48.60 29.75 -27.81
CA PHE A 527 48.95 28.80 -28.86
C PHE A 527 50.11 29.31 -29.75
N THR A 528 50.10 30.57 -30.19
CA THR A 528 51.22 31.11 -31.00
C THR A 528 52.51 31.11 -30.19
N GLY A 529 53.59 30.62 -30.80
CA GLY A 529 54.89 30.45 -30.15
C GLY A 529 55.01 29.18 -29.29
N ASN A 530 53.98 28.32 -29.24
CA ASN A 530 53.99 27.01 -28.56
C ASN A 530 53.79 25.86 -29.55
N SER A 531 53.98 24.61 -29.10
CA SER A 531 53.82 23.40 -29.91
C SER A 531 52.42 23.29 -30.54
N TYR A 532 52.33 22.73 -31.76
CA TYR A 532 51.07 22.60 -32.49
C TYR A 532 50.07 21.59 -31.86
N ASP A 533 50.55 20.51 -31.25
CA ASP A 533 49.66 19.42 -30.79
C ASP A 533 48.64 19.83 -29.70
N PRO A 534 48.99 20.65 -28.69
CA PRO A 534 48.00 21.22 -27.76
C PRO A 534 46.87 21.99 -28.45
N PHE A 535 47.18 22.78 -29.48
CA PHE A 535 46.17 23.53 -30.24
C PHE A 535 45.26 22.59 -31.04
N ARG A 536 45.82 21.57 -31.68
CA ARG A 536 45.05 20.53 -32.38
C ARG A 536 44.11 19.79 -31.44
N ASN A 537 44.58 19.39 -30.26
CA ASN A 537 43.76 18.69 -29.27
C ASN A 537 42.65 19.58 -28.73
N TRP A 538 42.93 20.87 -28.50
CA TRP A 538 41.90 21.84 -28.11
C TRP A 538 40.81 21.98 -29.17
N LEU A 539 41.18 22.17 -30.45
CA LEU A 539 40.23 22.25 -31.57
C LEU A 539 39.40 20.97 -31.74
N SER A 540 40.04 19.80 -31.61
CA SER A 540 39.38 18.50 -31.65
C SER A 540 38.33 18.37 -30.53
N GLY A 541 38.56 18.99 -29.36
CA GLY A 541 37.59 19.04 -28.27
C GLY A 541 36.28 19.77 -28.61
N TYR A 542 36.28 20.62 -29.65
CA TYR A 542 35.12 21.32 -30.18
C TYR A 542 34.65 20.77 -31.54
N GLY A 543 35.09 19.56 -31.91
CA GLY A 543 34.68 18.90 -33.15
C GLY A 543 35.33 19.44 -34.43
N LYS A 544 36.37 20.29 -34.32
CA LYS A 544 37.07 20.86 -35.48
C LYS A 544 38.40 20.15 -35.73
N ILE A 545 38.35 19.09 -36.55
CA ILE A 545 39.50 18.21 -36.82
C ILE A 545 40.32 18.60 -38.06
N ASP A 546 39.71 19.27 -39.04
CA ASP A 546 40.36 19.66 -40.29
C ASP A 546 40.86 21.09 -40.23
N GLN A 547 42.19 21.27 -40.23
CA GLN A 547 42.85 22.58 -40.33
C GLN A 547 43.84 22.58 -41.49
N ASN A 548 43.93 23.70 -42.20
CA ASN A 548 44.93 23.85 -43.24
C ASN A 548 46.28 24.21 -42.60
N VAL A 549 47.13 23.21 -42.40
CA VAL A 549 48.47 23.40 -41.83
C VAL A 549 49.48 23.65 -42.93
N THR A 550 50.17 24.78 -42.86
CA THR A 550 51.27 25.13 -43.76
C THR A 550 52.58 25.25 -43.00
N TYR A 551 53.67 24.84 -43.62
CA TYR A 551 54.99 24.85 -42.98
C TYR A 551 55.86 25.98 -43.55
N SER A 552 56.48 26.78 -42.68
CA SER A 552 57.26 27.95 -43.06
C SER A 552 58.72 27.84 -42.64
N LEU A 553 59.62 27.93 -43.63
CA LEU A 553 61.07 27.98 -43.47
C LEU A 553 61.59 29.35 -43.00
N ASN A 554 60.86 30.41 -43.34
CA ASN A 554 61.31 31.78 -43.05
C ASN A 554 61.23 32.07 -41.55
N GLY A 555 62.38 32.28 -40.91
CA GLY A 555 62.53 32.57 -39.48
C GLY A 555 62.60 31.33 -38.56
N ALA A 556 62.74 30.13 -39.13
CA ALA A 556 62.90 28.90 -38.36
C ALA A 556 64.28 28.82 -37.68
N THR A 557 64.31 28.32 -36.45
CA THR A 557 65.51 28.07 -35.63
C THR A 557 65.29 26.77 -34.84
N ASN A 558 66.37 26.13 -34.38
CA ASN A 558 66.25 24.90 -33.57
C ASN A 558 65.32 25.04 -32.35
N ALA A 559 65.19 26.25 -31.79
CA ALA A 559 64.36 26.51 -30.60
C ALA A 559 62.86 26.70 -30.90
N ASN A 560 62.47 26.90 -32.16
CA ASN A 560 61.08 27.18 -32.55
C ASN A 560 60.48 26.15 -33.53
N LEU A 561 61.24 25.13 -33.93
CA LEU A 561 60.74 24.04 -34.77
C LEU A 561 59.51 23.36 -34.16
N GLY A 562 58.48 23.16 -34.99
CA GLY A 562 57.21 22.54 -34.57
C GLY A 562 56.30 23.45 -33.74
N LYS A 563 56.71 24.71 -33.50
CA LYS A 563 55.87 25.70 -32.83
C LYS A 563 55.05 26.51 -33.84
N ILE A 564 53.87 26.94 -33.43
CA ILE A 564 52.97 27.75 -34.23
C ILE A 564 53.61 29.12 -34.48
N LYS A 565 53.86 29.43 -35.75
CA LYS A 565 54.33 30.74 -36.22
C LYS A 565 53.20 31.75 -36.25
N SER A 566 52.04 31.36 -36.78
CA SER A 566 50.86 32.21 -36.87
C SER A 566 49.58 31.38 -37.08
N ILE A 567 48.46 31.93 -36.63
CA ILE A 567 47.11 31.41 -36.86
C ILE A 567 46.34 32.49 -37.63
N ASP A 568 45.77 32.13 -38.79
CA ASP A 568 45.02 33.05 -39.66
C ASP A 568 43.59 32.51 -39.92
N PRO A 569 42.53 33.28 -39.61
CA PRO A 569 42.56 34.56 -38.89
C PRO A 569 43.06 34.40 -37.45
N ALA A 570 43.58 35.49 -36.86
CA ALA A 570 44.04 35.50 -35.47
C ALA A 570 42.83 35.37 -34.52
N ILE A 571 42.67 34.20 -33.92
CA ILE A 571 41.54 33.89 -33.02
C ILE A 571 41.94 33.85 -31.54
N GLU A 572 43.23 33.87 -31.23
CA GLU A 572 43.72 33.73 -29.86
C GLU A 572 43.29 34.89 -28.96
N GLY A 573 42.84 34.56 -27.75
CA GLY A 573 42.32 35.55 -26.79
C GLY A 573 41.00 36.19 -27.21
N THR A 574 40.40 35.77 -28.32
CA THR A 574 39.07 36.21 -28.73
C THR A 574 37.99 35.34 -28.12
N THR A 575 36.79 35.91 -27.97
CA THR A 575 35.58 35.15 -27.72
C THR A 575 34.86 34.95 -29.05
N MET A 576 34.59 33.71 -29.43
CA MET A 576 33.85 33.38 -30.64
C MET A 576 32.80 32.31 -30.36
N THR A 577 31.80 32.20 -31.21
CA THR A 577 30.77 31.17 -31.02
C THR A 577 31.24 29.81 -31.55
N LEU A 578 30.65 28.70 -31.08
CA LEU A 578 30.97 27.35 -31.57
C LEU A 578 30.74 27.23 -33.08
N SER A 579 29.61 27.72 -33.59
CA SER A 579 29.36 27.70 -35.03
C SER A 579 30.38 28.54 -35.79
N ALA A 580 30.77 29.70 -35.26
CA ALA A 580 31.80 30.55 -35.87
C ALA A 580 33.17 29.85 -35.89
N LEU A 581 33.58 29.19 -34.80
CA LEU A 581 34.82 28.42 -34.74
C LEU A 581 34.82 27.29 -35.78
N ILE A 582 33.74 26.51 -35.85
CA ILE A 582 33.58 25.41 -36.82
C ILE A 582 33.65 25.95 -38.25
N ALA A 583 32.93 27.03 -38.57
CA ALA A 583 32.90 27.64 -39.90
C ALA A 583 34.21 28.35 -40.29
N THR A 584 35.01 28.79 -39.32
CA THR A 584 36.26 29.51 -39.60
C THR A 584 37.26 28.57 -40.27
N ASN A 585 37.72 28.91 -41.48
CA ASN A 585 38.80 28.19 -42.14
C ASN A 585 40.16 28.61 -41.56
N LEU A 586 40.60 27.94 -40.50
CA LEU A 586 41.86 28.27 -39.84
C LEU A 586 43.05 27.75 -40.64
N LYS A 587 43.93 28.67 -41.01
CA LYS A 587 45.26 28.36 -41.56
C LYS A 587 46.29 28.47 -40.44
N VAL A 588 46.98 27.38 -40.16
CA VAL A 588 48.00 27.34 -39.12
C VAL A 588 49.36 27.26 -39.80
N THR A 589 50.19 28.28 -39.61
CA THR A 589 51.57 28.22 -40.06
C THR A 589 52.45 27.72 -38.92
N VAL A 590 53.19 26.65 -39.15
CA VAL A 590 54.14 26.08 -38.18
C VAL A 590 55.56 26.34 -38.67
N PHE A 591 56.46 26.71 -37.76
CA PHE A 591 57.89 26.82 -38.10
C PHE A 591 58.44 25.44 -38.45
N ASP A 592 59.10 25.37 -39.59
CA ASP A 592 59.67 24.14 -40.13
C ASP A 592 61.04 24.46 -40.74
N ASP A 593 61.87 23.46 -40.98
CA ASP A 593 63.19 23.64 -41.57
C ASP A 593 63.49 22.56 -42.61
N ARG A 594 64.33 22.89 -43.59
CA ARG A 594 64.83 21.96 -44.60
C ARG A 594 66.13 21.35 -44.12
N VAL A 595 66.06 20.11 -43.68
CA VAL A 595 67.24 19.37 -43.25
C VAL A 595 67.77 18.53 -44.40
N ASN A 596 69.05 18.70 -44.70
CA ASN A 596 69.77 17.82 -45.60
C ASN A 596 70.35 16.66 -44.78
N LEU A 597 69.56 15.60 -44.63
CA LEU A 597 69.93 14.46 -43.79
C LEU A 597 71.21 13.77 -44.28
N PHE A 598 71.48 13.81 -45.58
CA PHE A 598 72.72 13.30 -46.15
C PHE A 598 73.93 14.04 -45.57
N ASN A 599 73.95 15.37 -45.65
CA ASN A 599 75.06 16.17 -45.13
C ASN A 599 75.20 16.09 -43.61
N ILE A 600 74.09 15.89 -42.92
CA ILE A 600 74.07 15.80 -41.46
C ILE A 600 74.64 14.47 -40.99
N PHE A 601 74.21 13.35 -41.58
CA PHE A 601 74.53 12.02 -41.06
C PHE A 601 75.57 11.27 -41.89
N VAL A 602 75.52 11.32 -43.23
CA VAL A 602 76.44 10.52 -44.07
C VAL A 602 77.88 11.00 -43.89
N GLY A 603 78.78 10.06 -43.63
CA GLY A 603 80.18 10.32 -43.31
C GLY A 603 80.45 10.68 -41.84
N LYS A 604 79.42 10.68 -40.97
CA LYS A 604 79.59 10.86 -39.52
C LYS A 604 79.60 9.53 -38.79
N SER A 605 80.24 9.49 -37.62
CA SER A 605 80.23 8.28 -36.79
C SER A 605 78.81 7.97 -36.30
N ASP A 606 78.52 6.69 -36.12
CA ASP A 606 77.26 6.20 -35.54
C ASP A 606 77.01 6.80 -34.16
N ALA A 607 78.06 6.98 -33.35
CA ALA A 607 77.96 7.67 -32.06
C ALA A 607 77.50 9.14 -32.20
N PHE A 608 78.05 9.88 -33.19
CA PHE A 608 77.57 11.23 -33.50
C PHE A 608 76.12 11.21 -33.98
N ALA A 609 75.76 10.31 -34.89
CA ALA A 609 74.42 10.22 -35.45
C ALA A 609 73.37 9.89 -34.38
N LYS A 610 73.65 8.94 -33.48
CA LYS A 610 72.81 8.60 -32.33
C LYS A 610 72.65 9.76 -31.35
N ALA A 611 73.70 10.52 -31.12
CA ALA A 611 73.68 11.67 -30.21
C ALA A 611 73.17 12.96 -30.88
N HIS A 612 73.00 12.98 -32.20
CA HIS A 612 72.58 14.18 -32.90
C HIS A 612 71.14 14.53 -32.53
N GLN A 613 70.89 15.83 -32.31
CA GLN A 613 69.60 16.34 -31.87
C GLN A 613 68.43 15.85 -32.73
N ILE A 614 68.64 15.62 -34.03
CA ILE A 614 67.60 15.10 -34.94
C ILE A 614 67.12 13.71 -34.49
N CYS A 615 68.01 12.80 -34.09
CA CYS A 615 67.63 11.47 -33.63
C CYS A 615 67.02 11.43 -32.22
N SER A 616 67.10 12.53 -31.47
CA SER A 616 66.31 12.71 -30.24
C SER A 616 64.88 13.20 -30.48
N LEU A 617 64.60 13.72 -31.68
CA LEU A 617 63.36 14.38 -32.01
C LEU A 617 62.48 13.61 -33.01
N ILE A 618 63.08 12.71 -33.80
CA ILE A 618 62.39 11.74 -34.66
C ILE A 618 63.01 10.36 -34.49
N THR A 619 62.27 9.31 -34.82
CA THR A 619 62.80 7.93 -34.75
C THR A 619 63.88 7.73 -35.81
N CYS A 620 65.11 7.49 -35.36
CA CYS A 620 66.21 7.03 -36.20
C CYS A 620 66.40 5.52 -36.02
N ASN A 621 66.14 4.73 -37.06
CA ASN A 621 66.39 3.30 -37.07
C ASN A 621 67.79 3.01 -37.62
N PHE A 622 68.67 2.44 -36.82
CA PHE A 622 70.06 2.17 -37.22
C PHE A 622 70.18 0.72 -37.70
N LEU A 623 70.45 0.51 -38.99
CA LEU A 623 70.68 -0.81 -39.56
C LEU A 623 72.17 -1.18 -39.44
N PRO A 624 72.53 -2.25 -38.70
CA PRO A 624 73.92 -2.64 -38.49
C PRO A 624 74.45 -3.53 -39.62
N ASN A 625 75.67 -3.26 -40.11
CA ASN A 625 76.50 -4.23 -40.80
C ASN A 625 77.77 -4.49 -39.97
N ALA A 626 77.63 -5.26 -38.90
CA ALA A 626 78.68 -5.91 -38.10
C ALA A 626 79.91 -5.07 -37.66
N THR A 627 79.75 -4.15 -36.69
CA THR A 627 80.61 -3.94 -35.48
C THR A 627 80.08 -2.76 -34.63
N THR A 628 80.51 -2.64 -33.36
CA THR A 628 80.00 -1.69 -32.33
C THR A 628 80.38 -0.21 -32.54
N SER A 629 81.14 0.12 -33.57
CA SER A 629 81.40 1.49 -34.02
C SER A 629 81.57 1.51 -35.53
N GLY A 630 81.00 2.50 -36.19
CA GLY A 630 81.08 2.66 -37.64
C GLY A 630 80.70 4.06 -38.09
N THR A 631 80.71 4.28 -39.40
CA THR A 631 80.30 5.53 -40.06
C THR A 631 78.97 5.33 -40.77
N VAL A 632 78.05 6.29 -40.64
CA VAL A 632 76.79 6.27 -41.40
C VAL A 632 77.13 6.46 -42.88
N THR A 633 76.78 5.49 -43.71
CA THR A 633 77.04 5.52 -45.16
C THR A 633 75.79 5.82 -45.98
N GLN A 634 74.61 5.56 -45.44
CA GLN A 634 73.35 5.88 -46.09
C GLN A 634 72.33 6.37 -45.07
N VAL A 635 71.54 7.35 -45.48
CA VAL A 635 70.28 7.71 -44.81
C VAL A 635 69.16 7.38 -45.78
N LYS A 636 68.11 6.74 -45.29
CA LYS A 636 66.87 6.52 -46.03
C LYS A 636 65.72 7.23 -45.36
N VAL A 637 64.90 7.90 -46.17
CA VAL A 637 63.63 8.50 -45.77
C VAL A 637 62.53 7.76 -46.53
N ALA A 638 61.56 7.20 -45.81
CA ALA A 638 60.49 6.38 -46.40
C ALA A 638 61.00 5.32 -47.41
N GLY A 639 62.10 4.65 -47.07
CA GLY A 639 62.71 3.59 -47.89
C GLY A 639 63.63 4.05 -49.03
N SER A 640 63.61 5.33 -49.41
CA SER A 640 64.46 5.89 -50.47
C SER A 640 65.77 6.44 -49.93
N ILE A 641 66.91 6.18 -50.59
CA ILE A 641 68.23 6.67 -50.17
C ILE A 641 68.30 8.19 -50.42
N ALA A 642 68.53 8.95 -49.36
CA ALA A 642 68.79 10.37 -49.41
C ALA A 642 70.13 10.65 -50.07
N THR A 643 70.17 11.64 -50.94
CA THR A 643 71.37 12.11 -51.65
C THR A 643 71.79 13.49 -51.14
N LYS A 644 72.98 13.94 -51.56
CA LYS A 644 73.53 15.24 -51.17
C LYS A 644 72.67 16.44 -51.58
N GLN A 645 71.81 16.28 -52.58
CA GLN A 645 70.91 17.33 -53.09
C GLN A 645 69.55 17.29 -52.40
N ASP A 646 69.23 16.21 -51.70
CA ASP A 646 67.93 16.04 -51.06
C ASP A 646 67.87 16.84 -49.76
N THR A 647 66.84 17.68 -49.67
CA THR A 647 66.45 18.38 -48.46
C THR A 647 65.03 17.97 -48.13
N TYR A 648 64.79 17.63 -46.88
CA TYR A 648 63.48 17.19 -46.40
C TYR A 648 62.93 18.23 -45.44
N LEU A 649 61.63 18.49 -45.50
CA LEU A 649 61.00 19.28 -44.46
C LEU A 649 61.00 18.47 -43.16
N TRP A 650 61.29 19.13 -42.05
CA TRP A 650 61.34 18.48 -40.76
C TRP A 650 59.98 17.86 -40.37
N SER A 651 58.88 18.47 -40.80
CA SER A 651 57.53 17.93 -40.68
C SER A 651 57.28 16.64 -41.47
N GLU A 652 57.92 16.45 -42.62
CA GLU A 652 57.78 15.24 -43.48
C GLU A 652 58.51 14.03 -42.89
N LEU A 653 59.46 14.24 -41.98
CA LEU A 653 60.28 13.18 -41.38
C LEU A 653 59.63 12.49 -40.16
N LYS A 654 58.49 12.98 -39.69
CA LYS A 654 57.92 12.59 -38.39
C LYS A 654 57.10 11.31 -38.38
N THR A 655 56.49 10.89 -39.49
CA THR A 655 55.51 9.79 -39.48
C THR A 655 56.09 8.39 -39.55
N ASP A 656 57.24 8.18 -40.20
CA ASP A 656 57.86 6.85 -40.37
C ASP A 656 59.33 6.76 -39.89
N GLY A 657 59.86 7.87 -39.35
CA GLY A 657 61.26 7.98 -38.97
C GLY A 657 62.22 7.91 -40.16
N ILE A 658 63.52 7.93 -39.88
CA ILE A 658 64.58 7.76 -40.89
C ILE A 658 65.41 6.53 -40.57
N THR A 659 65.93 5.88 -41.60
CA THR A 659 66.78 4.70 -41.44
C THR A 659 68.21 5.04 -41.78
N LEU A 660 69.15 4.80 -40.86
CA LEU A 660 70.57 5.07 -41.01
C LEU A 660 71.30 3.74 -41.18
N THR A 661 71.99 3.54 -42.29
CA THR A 661 72.85 2.37 -42.49
C THR A 661 74.26 2.72 -42.02
N VAL A 662 74.77 1.93 -41.08
CA VAL A 662 76.10 2.10 -40.50
C VAL A 662 77.00 0.96 -40.96
N THR A 663 78.18 1.31 -41.46
CA THR A 663 79.24 0.37 -41.82
C THR A 663 80.49 0.62 -40.96
N PRO A 664 81.31 -0.41 -40.68
CA PRO A 664 82.49 -0.29 -39.82
C PRO A 664 83.43 0.86 -40.19
#